data_AF-A0A2H1VA98-F1
#
_entry.id   AF-A0A2H1VA98-F1
#
_cell.length_a   1.000
_cell.length_b   1.000
_cell.length_c   1.000
_cell.angle_alpha   90.00
_cell.angle_beta   90.00
_cell.angle_gamma   90.00
#
_symmetry.space_group_name_H-M   'P 1'
#
loop_
_entity.id
_entity.type
_entity.pdbx_description
1 polymer ?
#
loop_
_entity_poly.entity_id
_entity_poly.type
_entity_poly.pdbx_seq_one_letter_code
_entity_poly.pdbx_strand_id
1 'polypeptide(L)'
;MNRLLAVFACLCAAVALAHTAAVPTQDTMVVAKSDDGVTVATNSAATVTEVTTEESSPPIKLTEMDVISEVSLRYAHTTVVAKVRNPAKKAQEANFRVLLPETAFISGFVMTLDGKSYKAYVKEKEEAKQIYQSAVNQGIGAAHISAKARDSNHFTVSVNVEASSNAVFNLTYEELLVRRNGVYNHAINLHPGALVPKLTVTVHIKETEKLVELRVPEIRTGNEIDATKDDAQNSKVSIVKTHDDREATITFTPDLQEQERLIQIYAQKSKESASATHSYSSWSSYSEPPEPTPEGVLGQFVVQYDVARPKDGEILVNDGYFVHFFAPTELPPLNKFVVFVLDTSGSMMDRKIVQLREAMQTILSELNEGDYFSIVEFASVVTVHDLKEAEGEPPKNHYSYFDYNDKQVNLVPPSRATKENIARAKVIVNWLQASGGTNIGRALDVAVDLINKGVDWTNPPPSALPANATESGAPTTEAVATTQAVATTQAVATAEIAEKKETKTLEPIIIFLTDGDPTVGETDPKRIITHVQEKNSGPNKATIYSLAFGEDADRKFLRKLSLRHGGFMRHIYEAADAALQLRDFYRQISSPLLANVKFSYPPGQVRSDSLTQHQFRTYYAGSELVVAGQVLDVPELAPTVEAFCGVDDGKGRKRLEIVPKVPIEKKKQGTLPLERLWSYLTIKQLLDQRDASDDTEPADKENSPEKKALALALKYEFVTPLTSLVVVKPNATNAVNAESVDKAAPGGAGFAGVPLSVNLARPMASHAAFGLSGPGFYPAAPAAPGAYFSAVPASLDVQEEALDVEDYSFEDSGYITTPAPPLYFPTYATAPPSLPTLADFHLQDYSWLESVLDASASSIVLPTNDTTVTLKLSKETEAPKEASGDAECSNAVEGGAGLCVYLTRCDGVKDITLDVYKTTYCTLSQGFAGVCCQQKKIDLKH
;
A
#
# COMPACT_ATOMS: atom_id res chain seq x y z
N MET A 1 -31.91 35.43 40.95
CA MET A 1 -33.39 35.51 41.05
C MET A 1 -33.97 34.86 39.80
N ASN A 2 -34.95 33.95 39.79
CA ASN A 2 -36.12 33.68 40.64
C ASN A 2 -37.27 34.70 40.46
N ARG A 3 -38.44 34.19 40.04
CA ARG A 3 -39.75 34.85 39.78
C ARG A 3 -39.85 35.85 38.61
N LEU A 4 -40.46 35.38 37.52
CA LEU A 4 -41.88 35.69 37.27
C LEU A 4 -42.53 34.54 36.46
N LEU A 5 -43.74 34.13 36.85
CA LEU A 5 -44.41 32.92 36.36
C LEU A 5 -45.94 33.11 36.50
N ALA A 6 -46.69 32.43 35.63
CA ALA A 6 -48.15 32.20 35.66
C ALA A 6 -49.07 33.32 35.15
N VAL A 7 -49.68 33.05 33.98
CA VAL A 7 -51.12 33.26 33.75
C VAL A 7 -51.73 31.95 33.22
N PHE A 8 -52.46 31.27 34.11
CA PHE A 8 -53.54 30.28 33.93
C PHE A 8 -53.69 29.40 32.66
N ALA A 9 -53.29 28.14 32.83
CA ALA A 9 -54.06 26.88 32.69
C ALA A 9 -55.41 26.78 31.93
N CYS A 10 -55.57 25.64 31.23
CA CYS A 10 -56.80 24.95 30.76
C CYS A 10 -57.63 25.64 29.64
N LEU A 11 -58.32 24.92 28.74
CA LEU A 11 -58.63 23.47 28.63
C LEU A 11 -58.50 22.97 27.16
N CYS A 12 -58.54 21.65 26.95
CA CYS A 12 -58.36 20.98 25.65
C CYS A 12 -59.49 21.21 24.62
N ALA A 13 -59.16 21.23 23.32
CA ALA A 13 -59.74 20.31 22.31
C ALA A 13 -59.14 20.44 20.88
N ALA A 14 -58.96 19.28 20.23
CA ALA A 14 -59.11 18.98 18.79
C ALA A 14 -58.05 19.41 17.73
N VAL A 15 -57.83 18.46 16.81
CA VAL A 15 -57.20 18.50 15.46
C VAL A 15 -55.73 18.91 15.33
N ALA A 16 -54.89 17.93 15.00
CA ALA A 16 -53.68 18.10 14.19
C ALA A 16 -53.66 17.03 13.08
N LEU A 17 -53.28 17.40 11.85
CA LEU A 17 -53.32 16.53 10.67
C LEU A 17 -52.07 16.70 9.79
N ALA A 18 -51.10 15.80 9.96
CA ALA A 18 -50.00 15.53 9.04
C ALA A 18 -49.45 14.12 9.39
N HIS A 19 -49.70 13.08 8.60
CA HIS A 19 -48.89 12.71 7.43
C HIS A 19 -47.40 12.48 7.76
N THR A 20 -47.12 11.34 8.40
CA THR A 20 -45.81 10.69 8.39
C THR A 20 -45.89 9.39 7.59
N ALA A 21 -45.00 9.22 6.60
CA ALA A 21 -44.91 7.99 5.82
C ALA A 21 -43.83 7.08 6.44
N ALA A 22 -44.25 6.04 7.14
CA ALA A 22 -43.35 5.02 7.71
C ALA A 22 -43.35 3.75 6.85
N VAL A 23 -42.16 3.19 6.63
CA VAL A 23 -41.95 1.93 5.89
C VAL A 23 -42.41 0.75 6.75
N PRO A 24 -43.18 -0.22 6.21
CA PRO A 24 -43.64 -1.36 7.00
C PRO A 24 -42.52 -2.36 7.25
N THR A 25 -42.30 -2.69 8.53
CA THR A 25 -41.72 -3.98 8.93
C THR A 25 -42.72 -5.10 8.66
N GLN A 26 -42.23 -6.31 8.38
CA GLN A 26 -43.03 -7.54 8.48
C GLN A 26 -42.45 -8.41 9.57
N ASP A 27 -43.26 -8.67 10.58
CA ASP A 27 -42.95 -9.62 11.64
C ASP A 27 -44.11 -10.63 11.77
N THR A 28 -43.76 -11.84 12.21
CA THR A 28 -44.61 -13.02 12.53
C THR A 28 -46.14 -12.94 12.28
N MET A 29 -46.67 -13.82 11.43
CA MET A 29 -48.12 -14.07 11.32
C MET A 29 -48.61 -14.98 12.48
N VAL A 30 -49.76 -14.64 13.07
CA VAL A 30 -50.32 -15.30 14.28
C VAL A 30 -51.64 -16.02 13.99
N VAL A 31 -51.87 -17.15 14.67
CA VAL A 31 -53.21 -17.76 14.90
C VAL A 31 -53.33 -18.04 16.40
N ALA A 32 -54.51 -17.85 17.00
CA ALA A 32 -54.62 -17.58 18.45
C ALA A 32 -55.75 -18.30 19.21
N LYS A 33 -55.51 -18.49 20.53
CA LYS A 33 -56.44 -18.75 21.64
C LYS A 33 -57.18 -20.12 21.68
N SER A 34 -57.64 -20.61 22.84
CA SER A 34 -57.76 -20.00 24.18
C SER A 34 -57.58 -20.97 25.36
N ASP A 35 -56.87 -20.49 26.39
CA ASP A 35 -57.18 -20.46 27.84
C ASP A 35 -57.52 -21.75 28.66
N ASP A 36 -57.05 -21.73 29.92
CA ASP A 36 -57.32 -22.61 31.09
C ASP A 36 -56.89 -24.10 31.07
N GLY A 37 -56.72 -24.69 32.27
CA GLY A 37 -56.06 -26.00 32.47
C GLY A 37 -56.52 -26.77 33.72
N VAL A 38 -55.58 -27.48 34.39
CA VAL A 38 -55.71 -28.33 35.61
C VAL A 38 -55.78 -29.87 35.39
N THR A 39 -54.75 -30.56 35.93
CA THR A 39 -54.58 -31.99 36.30
C THR A 39 -54.95 -33.17 35.37
N VAL A 40 -53.92 -33.98 35.08
CA VAL A 40 -53.82 -35.46 35.29
C VAL A 40 -55.04 -36.35 34.97
N ALA A 41 -54.98 -37.15 33.90
CA ALA A 41 -55.03 -38.65 33.94
C ALA A 41 -55.18 -39.33 32.54
N THR A 42 -54.46 -40.45 32.36
CA THR A 42 -54.78 -41.65 31.54
C THR A 42 -55.34 -41.58 30.11
N ASN A 43 -54.58 -42.18 29.19
CA ASN A 43 -55.01 -43.10 28.11
C ASN A 43 -56.09 -42.66 27.08
N SER A 44 -55.69 -42.52 25.80
CA SER A 44 -55.87 -43.60 24.79
C SER A 44 -55.43 -43.20 23.37
N ALA A 45 -55.17 -44.21 22.52
CA ALA A 45 -55.16 -44.19 21.05
C ALA A 45 -54.29 -43.10 20.36
N ALA A 46 -53.01 -43.42 20.14
CA ALA A 46 -52.18 -42.69 19.18
C ALA A 46 -52.57 -43.03 17.73
N THR A 47 -52.92 -42.02 16.94
CA THR A 47 -52.96 -42.12 15.47
C THR A 47 -51.61 -41.64 14.94
N VAL A 48 -50.97 -42.43 14.08
CA VAL A 48 -49.64 -42.08 13.55
C VAL A 48 -49.77 -41.05 12.44
N THR A 49 -49.46 -39.79 12.76
CA THR A 49 -49.02 -38.80 11.78
C THR A 49 -47.50 -38.87 11.69
N GLU A 50 -46.97 -39.24 10.53
CA GLU A 50 -45.53 -39.13 10.26
C GLU A 50 -45.14 -37.66 10.22
N VAL A 51 -44.49 -37.17 11.28
CA VAL A 51 -43.78 -35.90 11.25
C VAL A 51 -42.54 -36.09 10.41
N THR A 52 -42.64 -35.79 9.11
CA THR A 52 -41.47 -35.66 8.25
C THR A 52 -40.65 -34.46 8.71
N THR A 53 -39.70 -34.70 9.61
CA THR A 53 -38.57 -33.80 9.85
C THR A 53 -37.88 -33.56 8.51
N GLU A 54 -37.85 -32.32 8.02
CA GLU A 54 -37.04 -32.02 6.84
C GLU A 54 -35.56 -32.27 7.19
N GLU A 55 -34.97 -33.30 6.57
CA GLU A 55 -33.53 -33.53 6.67
C GLU A 55 -32.80 -32.27 6.17
N SER A 56 -31.93 -31.71 7.01
CA SER A 56 -31.08 -30.58 6.62
C SER A 56 -30.30 -30.95 5.36
N SER A 57 -30.61 -30.30 4.24
CA SER A 57 -30.05 -30.68 2.94
C SER A 57 -28.55 -30.42 2.94
N PRO A 58 -27.71 -31.41 2.60
CA PRO A 58 -26.26 -31.26 2.70
C PRO A 58 -25.78 -30.10 1.81
N PRO A 59 -24.87 -29.23 2.28
CA PRO A 59 -24.47 -28.03 1.54
C PRO A 59 -23.62 -28.37 0.32
N ILE A 60 -23.65 -27.49 -0.68
CA ILE A 60 -22.70 -27.46 -1.79
C ILE A 60 -21.26 -27.53 -1.28
N LYS A 61 -20.42 -28.28 -2.00
CA LYS A 61 -19.00 -28.47 -1.67
C LYS A 61 -18.11 -28.03 -2.82
N LEU A 62 -17.10 -27.21 -2.54
CA LEU A 62 -15.96 -26.98 -3.42
C LEU A 62 -15.09 -28.24 -3.40
N THR A 63 -15.02 -28.96 -4.52
CA THR A 63 -14.31 -30.25 -4.62
C THR A 63 -12.89 -30.10 -5.14
N GLU A 64 -12.64 -29.09 -5.96
CA GLU A 64 -11.35 -28.81 -6.59
C GLU A 64 -11.21 -27.33 -6.89
N MET A 65 -10.04 -26.76 -6.58
CA MET A 65 -9.65 -25.40 -6.95
C MET A 65 -8.24 -25.44 -7.55
N ASP A 66 -8.12 -25.01 -8.79
CA ASP A 66 -6.88 -25.02 -9.58
C ASP A 66 -6.59 -23.60 -10.06
N VAL A 67 -5.43 -23.06 -9.72
CA VAL A 67 -5.00 -21.70 -10.09
C VAL A 67 -3.74 -21.80 -10.92
N ILE A 68 -3.81 -21.36 -12.17
CA ILE A 68 -2.70 -21.41 -13.13
C ILE A 68 -2.37 -19.99 -13.55
N SER A 69 -1.13 -19.55 -13.34
CA SER A 69 -0.64 -18.25 -13.79
C SER A 69 0.49 -18.41 -14.81
N GLU A 70 0.28 -17.86 -15.99
CA GLU A 70 1.28 -17.75 -17.06
C GLU A 70 1.89 -16.35 -17.01
N VAL A 71 3.11 -16.23 -16.50
CA VAL A 71 3.88 -14.98 -16.41
C VAL A 71 4.88 -14.94 -17.56
N SER A 72 4.71 -14.02 -18.50
CA SER A 72 5.64 -13.81 -19.62
C SER A 72 5.92 -12.33 -19.83
N LEU A 73 7.19 -11.94 -19.83
CA LEU A 73 7.62 -10.55 -20.00
C LEU A 73 6.99 -9.62 -18.94
N ARG A 74 7.05 -10.03 -17.67
CA ARG A 74 6.40 -9.36 -16.52
C ARG A 74 4.87 -9.29 -16.61
N TYR A 75 4.25 -9.85 -17.65
CA TYR A 75 2.80 -9.85 -17.83
C TYR A 75 2.22 -11.19 -17.37
N ALA A 76 1.40 -11.15 -16.32
CA ALA A 76 0.79 -12.32 -15.72
C ALA A 76 -0.64 -12.51 -16.25
N HIS A 77 -0.97 -13.73 -16.68
CA HIS A 77 -2.29 -14.17 -17.09
C HIS A 77 -2.73 -15.32 -16.18
N THR A 78 -3.58 -15.03 -15.21
CA THR A 78 -4.00 -15.97 -14.17
C THR A 78 -5.42 -16.48 -14.42
N THR A 79 -5.57 -17.79 -14.50
CA THR A 79 -6.85 -18.49 -14.56
C THR A 79 -7.12 -19.22 -13.23
N VAL A 80 -8.30 -18.99 -12.65
CA VAL A 80 -8.82 -19.65 -11.45
C VAL A 80 -9.98 -20.56 -11.86
N VAL A 81 -9.83 -21.86 -11.67
CA VAL A 81 -10.86 -22.87 -11.92
C VAL A 81 -11.36 -23.44 -10.61
N ALA A 82 -12.65 -23.30 -10.31
CA ALA A 82 -13.30 -23.89 -9.15
C ALA A 82 -14.40 -24.87 -9.60
N LYS A 83 -14.35 -26.11 -9.10
CA LYS A 83 -15.37 -27.14 -9.35
C LYS A 83 -16.18 -27.35 -8.08
N VAL A 84 -17.48 -27.11 -8.15
CA VAL A 84 -18.40 -27.30 -7.03
C VAL A 84 -19.41 -28.41 -7.33
N ARG A 85 -19.88 -29.09 -6.29
CA ARG A 85 -20.92 -30.12 -6.38
C ARG A 85 -22.05 -29.81 -5.42
N ASN A 86 -23.29 -29.87 -5.89
CA ASN A 86 -24.47 -29.90 -5.03
C ASN A 86 -24.76 -31.36 -4.65
N PRO A 87 -24.61 -31.79 -3.37
CA PRO A 87 -24.94 -33.14 -2.95
C PRO A 87 -26.43 -33.35 -2.59
N ALA A 88 -27.25 -32.29 -2.58
CA ALA A 88 -28.64 -32.35 -2.16
C ALA A 88 -29.59 -32.87 -3.26
N LYS A 89 -30.80 -33.26 -2.82
CA LYS A 89 -31.94 -33.63 -3.67
C LYS A 89 -32.79 -32.43 -4.12
N LYS A 90 -32.44 -31.22 -3.68
CA LYS A 90 -33.02 -29.92 -4.08
C LYS A 90 -31.90 -29.08 -4.73
N ALA A 91 -32.24 -28.16 -5.62
CA ALA A 91 -31.28 -27.18 -6.13
C ALA A 91 -30.81 -26.24 -5.00
N GLN A 92 -29.58 -25.74 -5.06
CA GLN A 92 -28.98 -24.86 -4.06
C GLN A 92 -28.12 -23.78 -4.75
N GLU A 93 -28.00 -22.61 -4.14
CA GLU A 93 -27.17 -21.52 -4.65
C GLU A 93 -25.68 -21.76 -4.35
N ALA A 94 -24.86 -21.81 -5.41
CA ALA A 94 -23.41 -21.77 -5.33
C ALA A 94 -22.92 -20.33 -5.43
N ASN A 95 -22.04 -19.95 -4.50
CA ASN A 95 -21.29 -18.70 -4.56
C ASN A 95 -19.84 -18.98 -4.97
N PHE A 96 -19.36 -18.29 -6.01
CA PHE A 96 -17.96 -18.27 -6.42
C PHE A 96 -17.39 -16.89 -6.15
N ARG A 97 -16.35 -16.80 -5.32
CA ARG A 97 -15.70 -15.56 -4.90
C ARG A 97 -14.19 -15.63 -5.18
N VAL A 98 -13.62 -14.57 -5.73
CA VAL A 98 -12.17 -14.40 -5.90
C VAL A 98 -11.79 -12.96 -5.52
N LEU A 99 -10.68 -12.80 -4.80
CA LEU A 99 -10.06 -11.50 -4.53
C LEU A 99 -8.92 -11.27 -5.52
N LEU A 100 -9.08 -10.28 -6.38
CA LEU A 100 -8.11 -9.90 -7.42
C LEU A 100 -7.02 -8.96 -6.86
N PRO A 101 -5.83 -8.89 -7.47
CA PRO A 101 -4.93 -7.76 -7.29
C PRO A 101 -5.58 -6.43 -7.73
N GLU A 102 -5.27 -5.31 -7.06
CA GLU A 102 -5.66 -3.95 -7.51
C GLU A 102 -5.22 -3.65 -8.96
N THR A 103 -4.16 -4.33 -9.39
CA THR A 103 -3.52 -4.19 -10.69
C THR A 103 -4.18 -5.02 -11.79
N ALA A 104 -5.07 -5.95 -11.47
CA ALA A 104 -5.63 -6.88 -12.45
C ALA A 104 -6.87 -6.35 -13.18
N PHE A 105 -6.97 -6.64 -14.48
CA PHE A 105 -8.23 -6.57 -15.22
C PHE A 105 -8.73 -7.99 -15.50
N ILE A 106 -10.01 -8.25 -15.23
CA ILE A 106 -10.66 -9.50 -15.66
C ILE A 106 -10.75 -9.49 -17.19
N SER A 107 -10.40 -10.59 -17.83
CA SER A 107 -10.43 -10.75 -19.28
C SER A 107 -11.33 -11.87 -19.79
N GLY A 108 -11.71 -12.80 -18.90
CA GLY A 108 -12.60 -13.88 -19.26
C GLY A 108 -13.33 -14.46 -18.05
N PHE A 109 -14.57 -14.89 -18.26
CA PHE A 109 -15.28 -15.75 -17.33
C PHE A 109 -16.13 -16.76 -18.12
N VAL A 110 -16.09 -18.01 -17.69
CA VAL A 110 -16.93 -19.09 -18.21
C VAL A 110 -17.47 -19.87 -17.01
N MET A 111 -18.78 -20.03 -16.91
CA MET A 111 -19.40 -21.00 -16.02
C MET A 111 -19.93 -22.18 -16.82
N THR A 112 -19.80 -23.40 -16.31
CA THR A 112 -20.36 -24.62 -16.89
C THR A 112 -21.31 -25.26 -15.88
N LEU A 113 -22.58 -25.38 -16.25
CA LEU A 113 -23.64 -25.99 -15.44
C LEU A 113 -24.22 -27.18 -16.24
N ASP A 114 -24.27 -28.37 -15.65
CA ASP A 114 -24.77 -29.60 -16.31
C ASP A 114 -24.13 -29.87 -17.69
N GLY A 115 -22.82 -29.62 -17.79
CA GLY A 115 -22.04 -29.77 -19.03
C GLY A 115 -22.27 -28.67 -20.08
N LYS A 116 -23.15 -27.70 -19.84
CA LYS A 116 -23.39 -26.54 -20.72
C LYS A 116 -22.55 -25.35 -20.26
N SER A 117 -21.65 -24.87 -21.12
CA SER A 117 -20.80 -23.71 -20.85
C SER A 117 -21.44 -22.41 -21.32
N TYR A 118 -21.38 -21.38 -20.47
CA TYR A 118 -21.85 -20.03 -20.71
C TYR A 118 -20.65 -19.08 -20.60
N LYS A 119 -20.10 -18.63 -21.75
CA LYS A 119 -19.08 -17.56 -21.77
C LYS A 119 -19.73 -16.24 -21.37
N ALA A 120 -19.04 -15.48 -20.55
CA ALA A 120 -19.36 -14.07 -20.31
C ALA A 120 -18.91 -13.18 -21.48
N TYR A 121 -19.54 -12.02 -21.59
CA TYR A 121 -19.16 -10.97 -22.53
C TYR A 121 -18.92 -9.67 -21.79
N VAL A 122 -17.86 -8.96 -22.17
CA VAL A 122 -17.58 -7.61 -21.66
C VAL A 122 -18.35 -6.61 -22.51
N LYS A 123 -19.08 -5.72 -21.85
CA LYS A 123 -19.91 -4.66 -22.44
C LYS A 123 -19.63 -3.32 -21.77
N GLU A 124 -20.14 -2.24 -22.37
CA GLU A 124 -20.17 -0.94 -21.70
C GLU A 124 -21.01 -1.04 -20.41
N LYS A 125 -20.62 -0.35 -19.35
CA LYS A 125 -21.21 -0.48 -18.01
C LYS A 125 -22.73 -0.30 -17.96
N GLU A 126 -23.27 0.68 -18.69
CA GLU A 126 -24.72 0.91 -18.74
C GLU A 126 -25.43 -0.04 -19.72
N GLU A 127 -24.79 -0.47 -20.81
CA GLU A 127 -25.33 -1.54 -21.68
C GLU A 127 -25.46 -2.87 -20.91
N ALA A 128 -24.42 -3.24 -20.14
CA ALA A 128 -24.38 -4.44 -19.32
C ALA A 128 -25.53 -4.51 -18.31
N LYS A 129 -25.76 -3.38 -17.62
CA LYS A 129 -26.84 -3.15 -16.66
C LYS A 129 -28.22 -3.25 -17.31
N GLN A 130 -28.41 -2.70 -18.52
CA GLN A 130 -29.64 -2.84 -19.30
C GLN A 130 -29.90 -4.29 -19.74
N ILE A 131 -28.88 -5.00 -20.23
CA ILE A 131 -28.98 -6.42 -20.62
C ILE A 131 -29.40 -7.27 -19.42
N TYR A 132 -28.78 -7.06 -18.25
CA TYR A 132 -29.15 -7.75 -17.02
C TYR A 132 -30.59 -7.46 -16.60
N GLN A 133 -30.98 -6.19 -16.51
CA GLN A 133 -32.36 -5.81 -16.14
C GLN A 133 -33.39 -6.42 -17.11
N SER A 134 -33.09 -6.41 -18.42
CA SER A 134 -33.95 -7.01 -19.44
C SER A 134 -34.08 -8.53 -19.27
N ALA A 135 -32.99 -9.24 -18.97
CA ALA A 135 -33.01 -10.68 -18.73
C ALA A 135 -33.80 -11.06 -17.46
N VAL A 136 -33.56 -10.34 -16.35
CA VAL A 136 -34.32 -10.53 -15.08
C VAL A 136 -35.82 -10.28 -15.29
N ASN A 137 -36.18 -9.19 -15.99
CA ASN A 137 -37.57 -8.88 -16.31
C ASN A 137 -38.24 -9.92 -17.23
N GLN A 138 -37.46 -10.70 -17.99
CA GLN A 138 -37.93 -11.81 -18.83
C GLN A 138 -37.96 -13.15 -18.07
N GLY A 139 -37.64 -13.18 -16.77
CA GLY A 139 -37.53 -14.40 -15.97
C GLY A 139 -36.32 -15.27 -16.36
N ILE A 140 -35.36 -14.72 -17.10
CA ILE A 140 -34.15 -15.42 -17.56
C ILE A 140 -33.09 -15.33 -16.47
N GLY A 141 -32.47 -16.45 -16.12
CA GLY A 141 -31.32 -16.47 -15.21
C GLY A 141 -30.14 -15.70 -15.79
N ALA A 142 -29.84 -14.53 -15.24
CA ALA A 142 -28.69 -13.72 -15.62
C ALA A 142 -27.86 -13.38 -14.38
N ALA A 143 -26.54 -13.36 -14.54
CA ALA A 143 -25.61 -12.94 -13.49
C ALA A 143 -25.10 -11.53 -13.82
N HIS A 144 -25.41 -10.55 -12.96
CA HIS A 144 -24.80 -9.22 -13.03
C HIS A 144 -23.49 -9.24 -12.27
N ILE A 145 -22.38 -9.12 -12.98
CA ILE A 145 -21.05 -9.17 -12.37
C ILE A 145 -20.48 -7.75 -12.36
N SER A 146 -21.11 -6.91 -11.52
CA SER A 146 -20.58 -5.60 -11.15
C SER A 146 -19.61 -5.75 -9.99
N ALA A 147 -18.34 -5.45 -10.23
CA ALA A 147 -17.45 -5.04 -9.15
C ALA A 147 -18.09 -3.85 -8.42
N LYS A 148 -18.36 -3.98 -7.12
CA LYS A 148 -18.93 -2.88 -6.32
C LYS A 148 -17.90 -1.75 -6.25
N ALA A 149 -18.33 -0.51 -6.42
CA ALA A 149 -17.43 0.65 -6.46
C ALA A 149 -16.74 0.98 -5.11
N ARG A 150 -17.02 0.21 -4.05
CA ARG A 150 -16.34 0.26 -2.74
C ARG A 150 -15.37 -0.91 -2.53
N ASP A 151 -15.53 -2.00 -3.30
CA ASP A 151 -14.84 -3.29 -3.13
C ASP A 151 -14.31 -3.78 -4.50
N SER A 152 -13.65 -2.92 -5.28
CA SER A 152 -13.37 -3.12 -6.72
C SER A 152 -12.68 -4.44 -7.08
N ASN A 153 -11.97 -5.03 -6.13
CA ASN A 153 -11.12 -6.20 -6.30
C ASN A 153 -11.87 -7.52 -6.07
N HIS A 154 -13.11 -7.48 -5.57
CA HIS A 154 -13.93 -8.66 -5.33
C HIS A 154 -14.74 -9.06 -6.56
N PHE A 155 -14.39 -10.21 -7.15
CA PHE A 155 -15.22 -10.91 -8.11
C PHE A 155 -16.13 -11.89 -7.38
N THR A 156 -17.45 -11.71 -7.49
CA THR A 156 -18.45 -12.61 -6.89
C THR A 156 -19.53 -12.97 -7.90
N VAL A 157 -19.88 -14.26 -7.98
CA VAL A 157 -20.93 -14.80 -8.84
C VAL A 157 -21.78 -15.79 -8.05
N SER A 158 -23.10 -15.60 -8.06
CA SER A 158 -24.07 -16.46 -7.40
C SER A 158 -24.96 -17.13 -8.45
N VAL A 159 -25.08 -18.46 -8.40
CA VAL A 159 -25.91 -19.24 -9.35
C VAL A 159 -26.59 -20.43 -8.68
N ASN A 160 -27.83 -20.70 -9.06
CA ASN A 160 -28.51 -21.93 -8.64
C ASN A 160 -27.94 -23.15 -9.37
N VAL A 161 -27.51 -24.15 -8.61
CA VAL A 161 -26.92 -25.41 -9.07
C VAL A 161 -27.89 -26.55 -8.78
N GLU A 162 -28.28 -27.28 -9.83
CA GLU A 162 -29.35 -28.28 -9.77
C GLU A 162 -29.05 -29.44 -8.81
N ALA A 163 -30.10 -30.15 -8.38
CA ALA A 163 -29.98 -31.27 -7.44
C ALA A 163 -28.97 -32.34 -7.94
N SER A 164 -28.06 -32.76 -7.06
CA SER A 164 -27.03 -33.78 -7.34
C SER A 164 -26.05 -33.47 -8.49
N SER A 165 -26.03 -32.23 -9.00
CA SER A 165 -25.23 -31.79 -10.14
C SER A 165 -23.83 -31.24 -9.75
N ASN A 166 -23.03 -30.91 -10.77
CA ASN A 166 -21.76 -30.21 -10.63
C ASN A 166 -21.79 -28.90 -11.44
N ALA A 167 -21.10 -27.87 -10.94
CA ALA A 167 -20.80 -26.65 -11.67
C ALA A 167 -19.29 -26.39 -11.69
N VAL A 168 -18.80 -25.78 -12.77
CA VAL A 168 -17.40 -25.35 -12.91
C VAL A 168 -17.36 -23.88 -13.24
N PHE A 169 -16.62 -23.11 -12.46
CA PHE A 169 -16.31 -21.70 -12.70
C PHE A 169 -14.88 -21.58 -13.19
N ASN A 170 -14.66 -20.83 -14.27
CA ASN A 170 -13.35 -20.46 -14.78
C ASN A 170 -13.33 -18.93 -14.91
N LEU A 171 -12.50 -18.28 -14.09
CA LEU A 171 -12.21 -16.85 -14.15
C LEU A 171 -10.80 -16.65 -14.68
N THR A 172 -10.60 -15.69 -15.57
CA THR A 172 -9.28 -15.30 -16.08
C THR A 172 -9.08 -13.80 -15.92
N TYR A 173 -7.94 -13.40 -15.37
CA TYR A 173 -7.54 -12.02 -15.12
C TYR A 173 -6.06 -11.80 -15.42
N GLU A 174 -5.71 -10.57 -15.76
CA GLU A 174 -4.38 -10.22 -16.28
C GLU A 174 -3.82 -8.94 -15.65
N GLU A 175 -2.52 -8.92 -15.39
CA GLU A 175 -1.79 -7.76 -14.85
C GLU A 175 -0.38 -7.62 -15.43
N LEU A 176 0.12 -6.38 -15.53
CA LEU A 176 1.55 -6.11 -15.67
C LEU A 176 2.14 -5.97 -14.27
N LEU A 177 3.06 -6.87 -13.92
CA LEU A 177 3.76 -6.89 -12.64
C LEU A 177 4.63 -5.63 -12.50
N VAL A 178 4.52 -4.96 -11.34
CA VAL A 178 5.25 -3.72 -11.06
C VAL A 178 6.45 -4.04 -10.19
N ARG A 179 7.66 -3.76 -10.69
CA ARG A 179 8.88 -3.91 -9.90
C ARG A 179 8.92 -2.90 -8.75
N ARG A 180 9.19 -3.37 -7.54
CA ARG A 180 9.33 -2.57 -6.31
C ARG A 180 10.48 -3.12 -5.50
N ASN A 181 11.23 -2.26 -4.81
CA ASN A 181 12.28 -2.66 -3.87
C ASN A 181 13.33 -3.64 -4.46
N GLY A 182 13.49 -3.67 -5.79
CA GLY A 182 14.40 -4.55 -6.52
C GLY A 182 13.77 -5.75 -7.23
N VAL A 183 12.48 -6.03 -7.03
CA VAL A 183 11.85 -7.33 -7.36
C VAL A 183 10.43 -7.18 -7.90
N TYR A 184 9.94 -8.17 -8.64
CA TYR A 184 8.52 -8.32 -8.97
C TYR A 184 7.86 -9.27 -7.96
N ASN A 185 6.74 -8.86 -7.39
CA ASN A 185 5.87 -9.73 -6.59
C ASN A 185 4.61 -10.04 -7.42
N HIS A 186 4.43 -11.31 -7.82
CA HIS A 186 3.15 -11.78 -8.33
C HIS A 186 2.35 -12.39 -7.17
N ALA A 187 1.20 -11.79 -6.87
CA ALA A 187 0.43 -12.06 -5.67
C ALA A 187 -0.94 -12.70 -6.02
N ILE A 188 -1.15 -13.93 -5.55
CA ILE A 188 -2.37 -14.70 -5.75
C ILE A 188 -3.10 -14.83 -4.42
N ASN A 189 -4.27 -14.21 -4.28
CA ASN A 189 -5.07 -14.29 -3.06
C ASN A 189 -5.88 -15.60 -3.04
N LEU A 190 -5.72 -16.39 -1.98
CA LEU A 190 -6.33 -17.70 -1.81
C LEU A 190 -7.42 -17.64 -0.73
N HIS A 191 -8.67 -17.53 -1.18
CA HIS A 191 -9.87 -17.57 -0.34
C HIS A 191 -10.90 -18.56 -0.92
N PRO A 192 -10.68 -19.88 -0.76
CA PRO A 192 -11.63 -20.91 -1.19
C PRO A 192 -12.96 -20.92 -0.41
N GLY A 193 -13.05 -20.25 0.75
CA GLY A 193 -14.25 -20.20 1.59
C GLY A 193 -14.51 -21.47 2.42
N ALA A 194 -13.95 -22.60 2.02
CA ALA A 194 -13.94 -23.87 2.75
C ALA A 194 -12.67 -24.67 2.46
N LEU A 195 -12.43 -25.75 3.21
CA LEU A 195 -11.36 -26.71 2.91
C LEU A 195 -11.62 -27.42 1.57
N VAL A 196 -10.59 -27.50 0.72
CA VAL A 196 -10.69 -28.03 -0.64
C VAL A 196 -9.92 -29.36 -0.78
N PRO A 197 -10.59 -30.48 -1.13
CA PRO A 197 -9.94 -31.80 -1.28
C PRO A 197 -8.80 -31.86 -2.30
N LYS A 198 -8.83 -31.02 -3.33
CA LYS A 198 -7.70 -30.75 -4.22
C LYS A 198 -7.56 -29.24 -4.44
N LEU A 199 -6.63 -28.62 -3.72
CA LEU A 199 -6.17 -27.26 -4.02
C LEU A 199 -4.83 -27.35 -4.78
N THR A 200 -4.68 -26.62 -5.87
CA THR A 200 -3.42 -26.52 -6.62
C THR A 200 -3.20 -25.09 -7.08
N VAL A 201 -1.98 -24.60 -6.91
CA VAL A 201 -1.51 -23.32 -7.47
C VAL A 201 -0.24 -23.59 -8.27
N THR A 202 -0.25 -23.23 -9.54
CA THR A 202 0.87 -23.37 -10.46
C THR A 202 1.19 -22.02 -11.08
N VAL A 203 2.46 -21.61 -11.04
CA VAL A 203 2.94 -20.39 -11.70
C VAL A 203 4.07 -20.77 -12.65
N HIS A 204 3.86 -20.50 -13.93
CA HIS A 204 4.86 -20.65 -14.97
C HIS A 204 5.43 -19.26 -15.30
N ILE A 205 6.73 -19.07 -15.09
CA ILE A 205 7.45 -17.83 -15.43
C ILE A 205 8.30 -18.11 -16.68
N LYS A 206 8.24 -17.21 -17.66
CA LYS A 206 9.00 -17.26 -18.92
C LYS A 206 9.50 -15.87 -19.29
N GLU A 207 10.77 -15.62 -19.05
CA GLU A 207 11.41 -14.33 -19.35
C GLU A 207 12.41 -14.44 -20.50
N THR A 208 12.63 -13.31 -21.18
CA THR A 208 13.66 -13.15 -22.22
C THR A 208 15.07 -13.11 -21.62
N GLU A 209 15.20 -12.54 -20.42
CA GLU A 209 16.41 -12.53 -19.62
C GLU A 209 16.38 -13.57 -18.49
N LYS A 210 17.56 -13.88 -17.92
CA LYS A 210 17.67 -14.91 -16.86
C LYS A 210 17.04 -14.45 -15.54
N LEU A 211 16.41 -15.37 -14.81
CA LEU A 211 15.89 -15.16 -13.46
C LEU A 211 17.05 -15.13 -12.44
N VAL A 212 17.42 -13.94 -11.96
CA VAL A 212 18.53 -13.72 -11.02
C VAL A 212 18.12 -13.91 -9.56
N GLU A 213 16.86 -13.62 -9.23
CA GLU A 213 16.22 -14.05 -7.98
C GLU A 213 14.92 -14.78 -8.28
N LEU A 214 14.60 -15.78 -7.46
CA LEU A 214 13.30 -16.46 -7.43
C LEU A 214 13.12 -17.06 -6.03
N ARG A 215 12.14 -16.56 -5.26
CA ARG A 215 11.70 -17.16 -3.99
C ARG A 215 10.19 -17.12 -3.83
N VAL A 216 9.68 -17.99 -2.97
CA VAL A 216 8.26 -18.08 -2.61
C VAL A 216 8.20 -18.12 -1.08
N PRO A 217 7.98 -16.97 -0.40
CA PRO A 217 7.85 -16.93 1.05
C PRO A 217 6.66 -17.76 1.56
N GLU A 218 6.57 -18.00 2.87
CA GLU A 218 5.34 -18.51 3.49
C GLU A 218 4.10 -17.67 3.08
N ILE A 219 2.92 -18.27 3.16
CA ILE A 219 1.66 -17.62 2.78
C ILE A 219 1.44 -16.39 3.67
N ARG A 220 1.29 -15.23 3.04
CA ARG A 220 1.08 -13.95 3.72
C ARG A 220 -0.35 -13.82 4.23
N THR A 221 -0.54 -13.33 5.44
CA THR A 221 -1.83 -13.37 6.15
C THR A 221 -2.25 -11.99 6.66
N GLY A 222 -2.38 -11.02 5.74
CA GLY A 222 -2.80 -9.65 6.04
C GLY A 222 -2.32 -8.67 4.97
N ASN A 223 -2.29 -7.38 5.32
CA ASN A 223 -1.76 -6.29 4.49
C ASN A 223 -0.24 -6.14 4.65
N GLU A 224 0.44 -7.27 4.88
CA GLU A 224 1.85 -7.38 5.22
C GLU A 224 2.73 -6.75 4.13
N ILE A 225 3.98 -6.42 4.44
CA ILE A 225 4.91 -5.76 3.49
C ILE A 225 5.45 -6.69 2.40
N ASP A 226 6.12 -6.11 1.39
CA ASP A 226 6.79 -6.90 0.34
C ASP A 226 7.96 -7.69 0.94
N ALA A 227 7.85 -9.03 0.87
CA ALA A 227 8.72 -9.98 1.54
C ALA A 227 10.21 -9.74 1.26
N THR A 228 10.97 -9.63 2.34
CA THR A 228 12.41 -9.40 2.41
C THR A 228 13.21 -10.66 2.05
N LYS A 229 14.54 -10.57 2.09
CA LYS A 229 15.44 -11.72 1.83
C LYS A 229 15.57 -12.64 3.04
N ASP A 230 15.16 -12.16 4.20
CA ASP A 230 15.24 -12.84 5.49
C ASP A 230 13.95 -13.65 5.79
N ASP A 231 12.88 -13.41 5.02
CA ASP A 231 11.62 -14.17 5.07
C ASP A 231 11.80 -15.61 4.58
N ALA A 232 11.26 -16.57 5.36
CA ALA A 232 11.45 -17.99 5.13
C ALA A 232 10.82 -18.49 3.82
N GLN A 233 11.62 -19.20 3.02
CA GLN A 233 11.16 -19.92 1.83
C GLN A 233 10.15 -21.02 2.22
N ASN A 234 8.98 -21.01 1.59
CA ASN A 234 7.91 -21.96 1.83
C ASN A 234 8.34 -23.39 1.43
N SER A 235 8.37 -24.29 2.41
CA SER A 235 8.82 -25.67 2.28
C SER A 235 7.80 -26.61 1.60
N LYS A 236 6.55 -26.15 1.42
CA LYS A 236 5.48 -26.89 0.73
C LYS A 236 5.43 -26.61 -0.78
N VAL A 237 6.41 -25.89 -1.32
CA VAL A 237 6.45 -25.42 -2.71
C VAL A 237 7.56 -26.11 -3.50
N SER A 238 7.21 -26.68 -4.65
CA SER A 238 8.16 -27.16 -5.65
C SER A 238 8.56 -26.01 -6.58
N ILE A 239 9.85 -25.87 -6.89
CA ILE A 239 10.37 -24.90 -7.86
C ILE A 239 11.28 -25.65 -8.83
N VAL A 240 10.94 -25.63 -10.12
CA VAL A 240 11.67 -26.28 -11.20
C VAL A 240 12.08 -25.23 -12.23
N LYS A 241 13.38 -24.89 -12.26
CA LYS A 241 13.96 -24.01 -13.29
C LYS A 241 14.36 -24.81 -14.54
N THR A 242 14.22 -24.20 -15.72
CA THR A 242 14.59 -24.75 -17.03
C THR A 242 15.09 -23.65 -17.97
N HIS A 243 15.50 -24.02 -19.19
CA HIS A 243 15.92 -23.10 -20.26
C HIS A 243 16.96 -22.04 -19.83
N ASP A 244 18.05 -22.49 -19.20
CA ASP A 244 19.16 -21.64 -18.74
C ASP A 244 18.71 -20.51 -17.78
N ASP A 245 17.89 -20.93 -16.80
CA ASP A 245 17.25 -20.10 -15.77
C ASP A 245 16.32 -18.98 -16.31
N ARG A 246 15.84 -19.10 -17.55
CA ARG A 246 14.83 -18.18 -18.14
C ARG A 246 13.39 -18.62 -17.91
N GLU A 247 13.18 -19.90 -17.60
CA GLU A 247 11.87 -20.46 -17.32
C GLU A 247 11.83 -21.11 -15.95
N ALA A 248 10.74 -20.91 -15.21
CA ALA A 248 10.52 -21.56 -13.92
C ALA A 248 9.07 -22.01 -13.79
N THR A 249 8.86 -23.22 -13.27
CA THR A 249 7.55 -23.71 -12.83
C THR A 249 7.56 -23.81 -11.31
N ILE A 250 6.62 -23.12 -10.69
CA ILE A 250 6.37 -23.13 -9.25
C ILE A 250 5.06 -23.90 -9.03
N THR A 251 5.03 -24.84 -8.10
CA THR A 251 3.81 -25.62 -7.78
C THR A 251 3.61 -25.73 -6.27
N PHE A 252 2.41 -25.39 -5.81
CA PHE A 252 1.96 -25.47 -4.42
C PHE A 252 0.66 -26.27 -4.35
N THR A 253 0.66 -27.33 -3.55
CA THR A 253 -0.46 -28.28 -3.42
C THR A 253 -0.67 -28.61 -1.94
N PRO A 254 -1.27 -27.70 -1.15
CA PRO A 254 -1.45 -27.91 0.28
C PRO A 254 -2.52 -28.97 0.55
N ASP A 255 -2.14 -29.97 1.36
CA ASP A 255 -3.09 -30.92 1.95
C ASP A 255 -4.08 -30.22 2.91
N LEU A 256 -5.08 -30.96 3.36
CA LEU A 256 -6.13 -30.41 4.24
C LEU A 256 -5.58 -29.92 5.59
N GLN A 257 -4.52 -30.53 6.12
CA GLN A 257 -3.92 -30.13 7.40
C GLN A 257 -3.13 -28.83 7.26
N GLU A 258 -2.44 -28.63 6.13
CA GLU A 258 -1.81 -27.35 5.81
C GLU A 258 -2.86 -26.25 5.57
N GLN A 259 -3.97 -26.57 4.89
CA GLN A 259 -5.09 -25.61 4.74
C GLN A 259 -5.67 -25.22 6.11
N GLU A 260 -5.89 -26.17 7.03
CA GLU A 260 -6.32 -25.88 8.40
C GLU A 260 -5.31 -25.03 9.19
N ARG A 261 -4.00 -25.32 9.09
CA ARG A 261 -2.92 -24.50 9.69
C ARG A 261 -3.00 -23.05 9.20
N LEU A 262 -3.13 -22.84 7.89
CA LEU A 262 -3.16 -21.51 7.28
C LEU A 262 -4.39 -20.70 7.70
N ILE A 263 -5.58 -21.32 7.75
CA ILE A 263 -6.80 -20.69 8.25
C ILE A 263 -6.63 -20.26 9.71
N GLN A 264 -6.00 -21.09 10.55
CA GLN A 264 -5.75 -20.76 11.96
C GLN A 264 -4.79 -19.58 12.12
N ILE A 265 -3.68 -19.55 11.36
CA ILE A 265 -2.73 -18.41 11.36
C ILE A 265 -3.41 -17.12 10.91
N TYR A 266 -4.20 -17.17 9.82
CA TYR A 266 -4.94 -16.01 9.33
C TYR A 266 -5.95 -15.50 10.37
N ALA A 267 -6.74 -16.41 10.97
CA ALA A 267 -7.70 -16.06 12.01
C ALA A 267 -7.05 -15.54 13.30
N GLN A 268 -5.79 -15.92 13.58
CA GLN A 268 -5.02 -15.36 14.69
C GLN A 268 -4.56 -13.92 14.38
N LYS A 269 -3.85 -13.67 13.28
CA LYS A 269 -3.37 -12.30 12.94
C LYS A 269 -4.51 -11.30 12.72
N SER A 270 -5.65 -11.77 12.19
CA SER A 270 -6.89 -11.00 12.09
C SER A 270 -7.40 -10.57 13.48
N LYS A 271 -7.44 -11.49 14.46
CA LYS A 271 -7.81 -11.17 15.85
C LYS A 271 -6.78 -10.29 16.56
N GLU A 272 -5.49 -10.48 16.31
CA GLU A 272 -4.44 -9.62 16.84
C GLU A 272 -4.61 -8.19 16.32
N SER A 273 -4.96 -8.02 15.04
CA SER A 273 -5.28 -6.71 14.45
C SER A 273 -6.54 -6.08 15.07
N ALA A 274 -7.66 -6.82 15.15
CA ALA A 274 -8.94 -6.29 15.62
C ALA A 274 -9.03 -6.09 17.14
N SER A 275 -8.43 -6.99 17.93
CA SER A 275 -8.34 -6.86 19.39
C SER A 275 -7.42 -5.73 19.80
N ALA A 276 -6.44 -5.38 18.97
CA ALA A 276 -5.57 -4.24 19.19
C ALA A 276 -6.36 -2.92 19.06
N THR A 277 -7.30 -2.81 18.11
CA THR A 277 -8.15 -1.63 17.88
C THR A 277 -8.95 -1.19 19.11
N HIS A 278 -9.30 -2.13 20.00
CA HIS A 278 -10.16 -1.89 21.16
C HIS A 278 -9.41 -1.41 22.41
N SER A 279 -8.93 -0.16 22.39
CA SER A 279 -8.26 0.50 23.52
C SER A 279 -9.00 1.72 24.10
N TYR A 280 -10.34 1.73 24.06
CA TYR A 280 -11.15 2.81 24.66
C TYR A 280 -12.29 2.30 25.53
N SER A 281 -12.45 2.87 26.73
CA SER A 281 -13.47 2.46 27.70
C SER A 281 -14.76 3.28 27.59
N SER A 282 -15.79 2.69 26.99
CA SER A 282 -17.21 2.85 27.34
C SER A 282 -17.75 4.27 27.63
N TRP A 283 -18.24 4.96 26.59
CA TRP A 283 -19.49 5.74 26.70
C TRP A 283 -20.36 5.62 25.42
N SER A 284 -20.67 4.39 25.00
CA SER A 284 -21.84 4.10 24.16
C SER A 284 -22.14 2.61 24.17
N SER A 285 -23.40 2.22 24.37
CA SER A 285 -23.81 0.80 24.34
C SER A 285 -24.36 0.41 22.97
N TYR A 286 -23.56 0.61 21.92
CA TYR A 286 -23.78 -0.07 20.64
C TYR A 286 -22.87 -1.29 20.58
N SER A 287 -23.47 -2.47 20.68
CA SER A 287 -22.77 -3.71 20.32
C SER A 287 -22.53 -3.69 18.81
N GLU A 288 -21.28 -3.58 18.39
CA GLU A 288 -20.93 -3.78 16.99
C GLU A 288 -21.33 -5.20 16.56
N PRO A 289 -21.81 -5.40 15.32
CA PRO A 289 -22.02 -6.74 14.80
C PRO A 289 -20.67 -7.47 14.76
N PRO A 290 -20.58 -8.75 15.19
CA PRO A 290 -19.32 -9.47 15.14
C PRO A 290 -18.81 -9.55 13.70
N GLU A 291 -17.54 -9.24 13.48
CA GLU A 291 -16.92 -9.42 12.17
C GLU A 291 -17.11 -10.87 11.69
N PRO A 292 -17.42 -11.09 10.39
CA PRO A 292 -17.61 -12.42 9.86
C PRO A 292 -16.30 -13.21 10.00
N THR A 293 -16.35 -14.34 10.72
CA THR A 293 -15.21 -15.25 10.84
C THR A 293 -14.68 -15.60 9.44
N PRO A 294 -13.37 -15.45 9.17
CA PRO A 294 -12.80 -15.63 7.83
C PRO A 294 -12.69 -17.12 7.46
N GLU A 295 -13.84 -17.78 7.29
CA GLU A 295 -13.93 -19.18 6.86
C GLU A 295 -13.23 -19.38 5.52
N GLY A 296 -12.26 -20.31 5.49
CA GLY A 296 -11.50 -20.64 4.29
C GLY A 296 -10.80 -19.45 3.63
N VAL A 297 -10.24 -18.51 4.40
CA VAL A 297 -9.14 -17.66 3.92
C VAL A 297 -7.82 -18.39 4.21
N LEU A 298 -7.00 -18.63 3.19
CA LEU A 298 -5.64 -19.17 3.37
C LEU A 298 -4.61 -18.03 3.47
N GLY A 299 -4.85 -16.92 2.78
CA GLY A 299 -3.95 -15.76 2.69
C GLY A 299 -3.53 -15.47 1.25
N GLN A 300 -2.34 -14.90 1.07
CA GLN A 300 -1.77 -14.52 -0.23
C GLN A 300 -0.52 -15.35 -0.53
N PHE A 301 -0.58 -16.12 -1.63
CA PHE A 301 0.57 -16.82 -2.19
C PHE A 301 1.35 -15.86 -3.09
N VAL A 302 2.59 -15.54 -2.73
CA VAL A 302 3.44 -14.61 -3.49
C VAL A 302 4.60 -15.36 -4.11
N VAL A 303 4.76 -15.21 -5.43
CA VAL A 303 6.00 -15.59 -6.12
C VAL A 303 6.79 -14.32 -6.37
N GLN A 304 8.00 -14.25 -5.81
CA GLN A 304 8.89 -13.11 -5.98
C GLN A 304 10.07 -13.49 -6.89
N TYR A 305 10.36 -12.66 -7.89
CA TYR A 305 11.52 -12.86 -8.77
C TYR A 305 12.13 -11.54 -9.24
N ASP A 306 13.33 -11.58 -9.82
CA ASP A 306 13.87 -10.50 -10.65
C ASP A 306 14.65 -11.07 -11.84
N VAL A 307 14.82 -10.29 -12.90
CA VAL A 307 15.54 -10.66 -14.13
C VAL A 307 16.91 -9.99 -14.22
N ALA A 308 17.83 -10.60 -14.97
CA ALA A 308 19.07 -9.97 -15.41
C ALA A 308 18.76 -8.72 -16.24
N ARG A 309 19.59 -7.68 -16.13
CA ARG A 309 19.25 -6.33 -16.60
C ARG A 309 20.26 -5.82 -17.62
N PRO A 310 19.89 -5.71 -18.92
CA PRO A 310 20.74 -5.10 -19.93
C PRO A 310 21.01 -3.63 -19.59
N LYS A 311 22.28 -3.21 -19.70
CA LYS A 311 22.76 -1.88 -19.27
C LYS A 311 22.05 -0.72 -19.97
N ASP A 312 21.72 -0.91 -21.25
CA ASP A 312 21.10 0.10 -22.11
C ASP A 312 19.55 0.02 -22.14
N GLY A 313 18.96 -0.84 -21.29
CA GLY A 313 17.54 -1.20 -21.34
C GLY A 313 17.25 -2.43 -22.21
N GLU A 314 16.08 -3.04 -22.00
CA GLU A 314 15.59 -4.18 -22.77
C GLU A 314 14.46 -3.69 -23.71
N ILE A 315 14.62 -3.87 -25.02
CA ILE A 315 13.61 -3.54 -26.02
C ILE A 315 13.20 -4.83 -26.75
N LEU A 316 11.92 -5.17 -26.64
CA LEU A 316 11.30 -6.32 -27.27
C LEU A 316 10.34 -5.87 -28.36
N VAL A 317 10.38 -6.53 -29.52
CA VAL A 317 9.52 -6.22 -30.68
C VAL A 317 8.92 -7.51 -31.23
N ASN A 318 7.59 -7.57 -31.35
CA ASN A 318 6.87 -8.71 -31.93
C ASN A 318 5.52 -8.26 -32.53
N ASP A 319 5.11 -8.89 -33.63
CA ASP A 319 3.79 -8.73 -34.28
C ASP A 319 3.34 -7.25 -34.49
N GLY A 320 4.29 -6.32 -34.71
CA GLY A 320 4.03 -4.90 -34.94
C GLY A 320 3.95 -4.03 -33.67
N TYR A 321 4.20 -4.60 -32.49
CA TYR A 321 4.25 -3.89 -31.21
C TYR A 321 5.65 -3.96 -30.59
N PHE A 322 5.96 -2.99 -29.73
CA PHE A 322 7.16 -3.02 -28.91
C PHE A 322 6.87 -2.73 -27.44
N VAL A 323 7.77 -3.21 -26.57
CA VAL A 323 7.86 -2.84 -25.16
C VAL A 323 9.33 -2.60 -24.82
N HIS A 324 9.59 -1.52 -24.09
CA HIS A 324 10.91 -1.07 -23.65
C HIS A 324 10.90 -1.02 -22.12
N PHE A 325 11.58 -1.98 -21.49
CA PHE A 325 11.83 -2.03 -20.05
C PHE A 325 13.16 -1.34 -19.73
N PHE A 326 13.15 -0.41 -18.79
CA PHE A 326 14.30 0.41 -18.46
C PHE A 326 14.48 0.55 -16.95
N ALA A 327 15.53 -0.07 -16.42
CA ALA A 327 15.86 -0.08 -15.00
C ALA A 327 17.38 -0.16 -14.77
N PRO A 328 18.14 0.93 -15.00
CA PRO A 328 19.57 0.97 -14.72
C PRO A 328 19.83 0.78 -13.21
N THR A 329 20.87 -0.01 -12.90
CA THR A 329 21.23 -0.45 -11.54
C THR A 329 22.54 0.16 -11.02
N GLU A 330 23.41 0.65 -11.91
CA GLU A 330 24.76 1.16 -11.60
C GLU A 330 24.80 2.70 -11.67
N LEU A 331 24.04 3.40 -10.83
CA LEU A 331 24.00 4.86 -10.80
C LEU A 331 24.09 5.39 -9.36
N PRO A 332 24.89 6.45 -9.09
CA PRO A 332 24.87 7.13 -7.80
C PRO A 332 23.51 7.84 -7.61
N PRO A 333 22.92 7.80 -6.40
CA PRO A 333 21.64 8.43 -6.14
C PRO A 333 21.72 9.95 -6.24
N LEU A 334 20.58 10.56 -6.59
CA LEU A 334 20.35 11.98 -6.51
C LEU A 334 19.94 12.34 -5.07
N ASN A 335 20.58 13.34 -4.47
CA ASN A 335 20.11 13.86 -3.19
C ASN A 335 18.72 14.48 -3.37
N LYS A 336 17.81 14.19 -2.44
CA LYS A 336 16.44 14.71 -2.41
C LYS A 336 16.28 15.84 -1.40
N PHE A 337 15.31 16.70 -1.66
CA PHE A 337 14.69 17.54 -0.63
C PHE A 337 13.27 17.00 -0.41
N VAL A 338 13.04 16.39 0.76
CA VAL A 338 11.76 15.80 1.14
C VAL A 338 11.05 16.64 2.20
N VAL A 339 9.83 17.08 1.90
CA VAL A 339 8.93 17.69 2.89
C VAL A 339 7.95 16.62 3.35
N PHE A 340 8.04 16.25 4.63
CA PHE A 340 7.05 15.40 5.29
C PHE A 340 5.91 16.28 5.79
N VAL A 341 4.70 16.06 5.28
CA VAL A 341 3.50 16.82 5.64
C VAL A 341 2.56 15.85 6.36
N LEU A 342 2.47 16.01 7.68
CA LEU A 342 1.99 15.00 8.61
C LEU A 342 0.74 15.49 9.33
N ASP A 343 -0.34 14.74 9.19
CA ASP A 343 -1.62 15.01 9.86
C ASP A 343 -1.52 14.70 11.36
N THR A 344 -1.91 15.66 12.17
CA THR A 344 -2.11 15.52 13.63
C THR A 344 -3.47 16.05 14.06
N SER A 345 -4.48 15.99 13.18
CA SER A 345 -5.87 16.24 13.52
C SER A 345 -6.44 15.23 14.52
N GLY A 346 -7.63 15.51 15.08
CA GLY A 346 -8.23 14.67 16.12
C GLY A 346 -8.61 13.25 15.68
N SER A 347 -8.78 12.98 14.37
CA SER A 347 -9.04 11.63 13.84
C SER A 347 -7.82 10.71 13.92
N MET A 348 -6.60 11.27 13.90
CA MET A 348 -5.33 10.56 14.04
C MET A 348 -5.08 10.01 15.46
N MET A 349 -6.01 10.18 16.40
CA MET A 349 -5.87 9.71 17.79
C MET A 349 -5.62 8.20 17.93
N ASP A 350 -5.22 7.81 19.14
CA ASP A 350 -4.85 6.45 19.53
C ASP A 350 -3.75 5.83 18.63
N ARG A 351 -4.14 4.98 17.68
CA ARG A 351 -3.19 4.13 16.93
C ARG A 351 -2.50 4.84 15.78
N LYS A 352 -3.23 5.65 15.03
CA LYS A 352 -2.73 6.25 13.78
C LYS A 352 -1.54 7.16 14.04
N ILE A 353 -1.62 8.03 15.06
CA ILE A 353 -0.50 8.86 15.49
C ILE A 353 0.68 8.02 16.01
N VAL A 354 0.46 6.96 16.78
CA VAL A 354 1.55 6.09 17.30
C VAL A 354 2.29 5.38 16.15
N GLN A 355 1.55 4.79 15.22
CA GLN A 355 2.12 4.09 14.05
C GLN A 355 2.78 5.07 13.06
N LEU A 356 2.27 6.30 12.94
CA LEU A 356 2.94 7.38 12.22
C LEU A 356 4.28 7.73 12.86
N ARG A 357 4.33 7.92 14.19
CA ARG A 357 5.59 8.19 14.91
C ARG A 357 6.59 7.05 14.69
N GLU A 358 6.17 5.80 14.88
CA GLU A 358 6.99 4.60 14.67
C GLU A 358 7.58 4.52 13.25
N ALA A 359 6.74 4.70 12.22
CA ALA A 359 7.19 4.74 10.83
C ALA A 359 8.21 5.86 10.62
N MET A 360 7.94 7.07 11.13
CA MET A 360 8.83 8.22 10.99
C MET A 360 10.16 8.06 11.74
N GLN A 361 10.20 7.35 12.88
CA GLN A 361 11.47 6.97 13.52
C GLN A 361 12.37 6.16 12.59
N THR A 362 11.77 5.27 11.77
CA THR A 362 12.51 4.47 10.79
C THR A 362 12.86 5.29 9.55
N ILE A 363 11.88 5.96 8.95
CA ILE A 363 12.02 6.75 7.71
C ILE A 363 13.08 7.86 7.84
N LEU A 364 13.15 8.56 8.99
CA LEU A 364 14.21 9.55 9.24
C LEU A 364 15.61 8.93 9.33
N SER A 365 15.72 7.64 9.67
CA SER A 365 16.99 6.89 9.69
C SER A 365 17.44 6.45 8.29
N GLU A 366 16.50 6.39 7.33
CA GLU A 366 16.72 6.03 5.92
C GLU A 366 16.90 7.28 5.02
N LEU A 367 17.30 8.42 5.60
CA LEU A 367 17.76 9.59 4.87
C LEU A 367 19.28 9.54 4.67
N ASN A 368 19.76 9.84 3.46
CA ASN A 368 21.19 9.88 3.17
C ASN A 368 21.79 11.19 3.69
N GLU A 369 23.07 11.21 4.08
CA GLU A 369 23.71 12.46 4.54
C GLU A 369 23.78 13.57 3.47
N GLY A 370 23.50 13.28 2.19
CA GLY A 370 23.34 14.28 1.14
C GLY A 370 21.96 14.95 1.08
N ASP A 371 20.94 14.32 1.67
CA ASP A 371 19.55 14.74 1.60
C ASP A 371 19.24 15.93 2.51
N TYR A 372 18.17 16.65 2.18
CA TYR A 372 17.59 17.71 2.98
C TYR A 372 16.12 17.37 3.29
N PHE A 373 15.63 17.82 4.44
CA PHE A 373 14.26 17.59 4.85
C PHE A 373 13.64 18.74 5.64
N SER A 374 12.31 18.75 5.66
CA SER A 374 11.47 19.58 6.54
C SER A 374 10.31 18.73 7.05
N ILE A 375 9.88 19.00 8.28
CA ILE A 375 8.68 18.40 8.87
C ILE A 375 7.64 19.51 9.01
N VAL A 376 6.46 19.27 8.42
CA VAL A 376 5.28 20.13 8.47
C VAL A 376 4.20 19.36 9.21
N GLU A 377 3.95 19.73 10.46
CA GLU A 377 2.79 19.25 11.21
C GLU A 377 1.55 20.04 10.77
N PHE A 378 0.40 19.39 10.60
CA PHE A 378 -0.86 20.09 10.40
C PHE A 378 -2.05 19.46 11.11
N ALA A 379 -2.85 20.34 11.71
CA ALA A 379 -4.18 20.07 12.23
C ALA A 379 -5.08 21.26 11.83
N SER A 380 -5.74 21.94 12.78
CA SER A 380 -6.38 23.24 12.53
C SER A 380 -5.36 24.31 12.12
N VAL A 381 -4.14 24.24 12.69
CA VAL A 381 -2.99 25.12 12.43
C VAL A 381 -1.91 24.32 11.69
N VAL A 382 -1.03 25.00 10.96
CA VAL A 382 0.12 24.39 10.26
C VAL A 382 1.42 24.90 10.87
N THR A 383 2.30 23.98 11.26
CA THR A 383 3.60 24.25 11.90
C THR A 383 4.73 23.73 11.02
N VAL A 384 5.83 24.48 10.90
CA VAL A 384 7.09 23.99 10.31
C VAL A 384 8.14 23.99 11.41
N HIS A 385 8.63 22.81 11.78
CA HIS A 385 9.53 22.67 12.92
C HIS A 385 10.96 23.12 12.63
N ASP A 386 11.57 23.84 13.58
CA ASP A 386 13.01 24.05 13.68
C ASP A 386 13.63 22.94 14.52
N LEU A 387 14.73 22.32 14.06
CA LEU A 387 15.41 21.25 14.78
C LEU A 387 16.12 21.72 16.08
N LYS A 388 16.05 23.01 16.40
CA LYS A 388 16.36 23.56 17.72
C LYS A 388 15.26 23.31 18.77
N GLU A 389 14.02 23.06 18.36
CA GLU A 389 12.91 22.74 19.28
C GLU A 389 13.24 21.51 20.13
N ALA A 390 13.97 20.54 19.57
CA ALA A 390 14.47 19.34 20.24
C ALA A 390 15.46 19.59 21.40
N GLU A 391 15.96 20.82 21.59
CA GLU A 391 16.79 21.20 22.75
C GLU A 391 15.94 21.67 23.95
N GLY A 392 14.63 21.86 23.78
CA GLY A 392 13.71 22.36 24.80
C GLY A 392 12.82 21.29 25.45
N GLU A 393 11.89 21.74 26.28
CA GLU A 393 10.78 20.91 26.77
C GLU A 393 9.78 20.61 25.64
N PRO A 394 9.07 19.45 25.67
CA PRO A 394 7.96 19.21 24.77
C PRO A 394 6.89 20.31 24.87
N PRO A 395 6.26 20.70 23.75
CA PRO A 395 5.29 21.79 23.73
C PRO A 395 4.09 21.51 24.65
N LYS A 396 3.83 22.41 25.59
CA LYS A 396 2.77 22.26 26.60
C LYS A 396 1.39 22.43 25.94
N ASN A 397 0.55 21.39 26.05
CA ASN A 397 -0.71 21.24 25.30
C ASN A 397 -1.67 22.43 25.46
N HIS A 398 -1.75 23.28 24.42
CA HIS A 398 -2.78 24.31 24.30
C HIS A 398 -3.97 23.80 23.46
N TYR A 399 -4.94 23.16 24.13
CA TYR A 399 -6.23 22.80 23.54
C TYR A 399 -7.11 24.04 23.29
N SER A 400 -6.72 24.88 22.32
CA SER A 400 -7.52 26.03 21.88
C SER A 400 -8.33 25.69 20.63
N TYR A 401 -9.61 25.39 20.81
CA TYR A 401 -10.59 25.24 19.72
C TYR A 401 -10.89 26.58 19.00
N PHE A 402 -10.25 27.69 19.41
CA PHE A 402 -10.61 29.04 18.97
C PHE A 402 -9.44 29.87 18.40
N ASP A 403 -8.22 29.34 18.38
CA ASP A 403 -7.05 30.05 17.83
C ASP A 403 -6.93 29.88 16.30
N TYR A 404 -8.03 30.14 15.59
CA TYR A 404 -8.15 30.11 14.12
C TYR A 404 -7.61 31.37 13.43
N ASN A 405 -6.84 32.20 14.13
CA ASN A 405 -6.18 33.35 13.51
C ASN A 405 -5.06 32.85 12.59
N ASP A 406 -4.95 33.41 11.38
CA ASP A 406 -3.92 33.09 10.39
C ASP A 406 -2.54 33.61 10.84
N LYS A 407 -1.98 32.95 11.85
CA LYS A 407 -0.63 33.18 12.36
C LYS A 407 0.34 32.87 11.23
N GLN A 408 1.13 33.88 10.86
CA GLN A 408 2.07 33.78 9.75
C GLN A 408 3.07 32.63 10.00
N VAL A 409 2.89 31.53 9.26
CA VAL A 409 3.72 30.32 9.37
C VAL A 409 5.18 30.67 9.13
N ASN A 410 6.03 30.46 10.13
CA ASN A 410 7.46 30.73 10.03
C ASN A 410 8.12 29.65 9.16
N LEU A 411 8.47 29.98 7.92
CA LEU A 411 9.10 29.05 6.98
C LEU A 411 10.57 28.80 7.35
N VAL A 412 10.81 27.88 8.28
CA VAL A 412 12.16 27.44 8.68
C VAL A 412 12.94 26.89 7.45
N PRO A 413 14.25 27.21 7.29
CA PRO A 413 15.06 26.60 6.24
C PRO A 413 15.15 25.08 6.36
N PRO A 414 15.20 24.33 5.24
CA PRO A 414 15.31 22.88 5.27
C PRO A 414 16.64 22.42 5.88
N SER A 415 16.57 21.36 6.69
CA SER A 415 17.72 20.83 7.41
C SER A 415 18.38 19.70 6.63
N ARG A 416 19.71 19.67 6.60
CA ARG A 416 20.48 18.55 6.03
C ARG A 416 20.34 17.33 6.93
N ALA A 417 20.20 16.14 6.36
CA ALA A 417 20.06 14.86 7.08
C ALA A 417 21.39 14.36 7.70
N THR A 418 21.99 15.16 8.59
CA THR A 418 23.08 14.71 9.46
C THR A 418 22.53 13.83 10.58
N LYS A 419 23.37 12.96 11.17
CA LYS A 419 22.97 12.09 12.29
C LYS A 419 22.39 12.87 13.49
N GLU A 420 22.94 14.06 13.75
CA GLU A 420 22.44 14.99 14.77
C GLU A 420 21.05 15.56 14.42
N ASN A 421 20.86 16.03 13.18
CA ASN A 421 19.57 16.55 12.72
C ASN A 421 18.50 15.46 12.66
N ILE A 422 18.87 14.22 12.32
CA ILE A 422 17.98 13.06 12.40
C ILE A 422 17.59 12.79 13.85
N ALA A 423 18.53 12.83 14.81
CA ALA A 423 18.21 12.66 16.23
C ALA A 423 17.26 13.76 16.76
N ARG A 424 17.52 15.03 16.42
CA ARG A 424 16.65 16.18 16.74
C ARG A 424 15.25 16.01 16.15
N ALA A 425 15.16 15.62 14.88
CA ALA A 425 13.89 15.38 14.20
C ALA A 425 13.10 14.21 14.81
N LYS A 426 13.78 13.16 15.27
CA LYS A 426 13.16 12.02 15.98
C LYS A 426 12.54 12.42 17.32
N VAL A 427 13.15 13.35 18.06
CA VAL A 427 12.58 13.91 19.30
C VAL A 427 11.29 14.68 18.98
N ILE A 428 11.32 15.56 17.98
CA ILE A 428 10.15 16.35 17.55
C ILE A 428 9.01 15.44 17.05
N VAL A 429 9.32 14.42 16.24
CA VAL A 429 8.34 13.40 15.81
C VAL A 429 7.67 12.72 17.01
N ASN A 430 8.42 12.45 18.08
CA ASN A 430 7.85 11.82 19.28
C ASN A 430 6.85 12.71 20.03
N TRP A 431 6.87 14.03 19.80
CA TRP A 431 5.99 15.01 20.44
C TRP A 431 4.70 15.30 19.67
N LEU A 432 4.57 14.88 18.40
CA LEU A 432 3.40 15.08 17.55
C LEU A 432 2.12 14.52 18.20
N GLN A 433 1.09 15.35 18.43
CA GLN A 433 -0.10 14.98 19.21
C GLN A 433 -1.41 15.24 18.44
N ALA A 434 -2.21 14.18 18.26
CA ALA A 434 -3.49 14.22 17.55
C ALA A 434 -4.53 15.11 18.29
N SER A 435 -4.94 16.22 17.67
CA SER A 435 -5.96 17.15 18.17
C SER A 435 -6.46 18.12 17.09
N GLY A 436 -7.67 18.69 17.25
CA GLY A 436 -8.19 19.71 16.32
C GLY A 436 -8.74 19.17 15.00
N GLY A 437 -8.92 20.06 14.02
CA GLY A 437 -9.39 19.74 12.67
C GLY A 437 -8.26 19.54 11.65
N THR A 438 -8.55 19.66 10.35
CA THR A 438 -7.70 19.13 9.27
C THR A 438 -7.52 20.18 8.15
N ASN A 439 -6.42 20.94 8.17
CA ASN A 439 -6.16 22.07 7.27
C ASN A 439 -5.26 21.71 6.06
N ILE A 440 -5.71 20.75 5.25
CA ILE A 440 -4.95 20.21 4.10
C ILE A 440 -4.54 21.31 3.11
N GLY A 441 -5.43 22.27 2.85
CA GLY A 441 -5.19 23.37 1.93
C GLY A 441 -3.96 24.20 2.32
N ARG A 442 -3.85 24.60 3.59
CA ARG A 442 -2.69 25.37 4.08
C ARG A 442 -1.45 24.50 4.24
N ALA A 443 -1.58 23.22 4.59
CA ALA A 443 -0.46 22.30 4.76
C ALA A 443 0.30 22.07 3.44
N LEU A 444 -0.43 21.79 2.34
CA LEU A 444 0.15 21.65 1.00
C LEU A 444 0.69 22.98 0.46
N ASP A 445 0.01 24.10 0.74
CA ASP A 445 0.45 25.44 0.37
C ASP A 445 1.81 25.81 1.01
N VAL A 446 1.98 25.52 2.31
CA VAL A 446 3.25 25.70 3.05
C VAL A 446 4.34 24.74 2.54
N ALA A 447 4.02 23.48 2.28
CA ALA A 447 4.97 22.51 1.76
C ALA A 447 5.56 22.93 0.40
N VAL A 448 4.73 23.50 -0.49
CA VAL A 448 5.18 24.03 -1.79
C VAL A 448 5.98 25.32 -1.62
N ASP A 449 5.69 26.17 -0.63
CA ASP A 449 6.56 27.33 -0.30
C ASP A 449 7.95 26.89 0.16
N LEU A 450 8.06 25.84 0.98
CA LEU A 450 9.36 25.30 1.40
C LEU A 450 10.17 24.80 0.19
N ILE A 451 9.55 24.05 -0.73
CA ILE A 451 10.17 23.62 -1.98
C ILE A 451 10.62 24.82 -2.85
N ASN A 452 9.76 25.82 -3.02
CA ASN A 452 10.05 27.00 -3.86
C ASN A 452 11.12 27.91 -3.24
N LYS A 453 11.19 28.00 -1.91
CA LYS A 453 12.25 28.68 -1.15
C LYS A 453 13.59 27.92 -1.25
N GLY A 454 13.54 26.58 -1.19
CA GLY A 454 14.68 25.70 -1.35
C GLY A 454 15.74 25.82 -0.24
N VAL A 455 16.96 25.36 -0.55
CA VAL A 455 18.14 25.46 0.32
C VAL A 455 18.90 26.74 0.00
N ASP A 456 19.17 27.57 1.01
CA ASP A 456 20.14 28.67 0.88
C ASP A 456 21.57 28.09 0.87
N TRP A 457 22.24 28.22 -0.27
CA TRP A 457 23.62 27.78 -0.46
C TRP A 457 24.66 28.85 -0.07
N THR A 458 24.24 30.06 0.26
CA THR A 458 25.13 31.18 0.65
C THR A 458 25.39 31.20 2.16
N ASN A 459 24.38 30.88 2.96
CA ASN A 459 24.51 30.54 4.38
C ASN A 459 23.91 29.13 4.61
N PRO A 460 24.64 28.04 4.35
CA PRO A 460 24.15 26.71 4.66
C PRO A 460 23.86 26.60 6.18
N PRO A 461 22.76 25.94 6.59
CA PRO A 461 22.48 25.72 8.01
C PRO A 461 23.67 25.00 8.66
N PRO A 462 24.05 25.37 9.90
CA PRO A 462 25.40 25.12 10.41
C PRO A 462 25.74 23.63 10.40
N SER A 463 26.75 23.27 9.61
CA SER A 463 27.51 22.04 9.82
C SER A 463 28.18 22.13 11.19
N ALA A 464 28.03 21.07 12.00
CA ALA A 464 28.57 21.02 13.36
C ALA A 464 30.03 21.50 13.45
N LEU A 465 30.32 22.22 14.53
CA LEU A 465 31.64 22.80 14.78
C LEU A 465 32.74 21.73 14.72
N PRO A 466 33.89 21.99 14.05
CA PRO A 466 35.03 21.10 14.14
C PRO A 466 35.51 21.02 15.59
N ALA A 467 35.74 19.81 16.09
CA ALA A 467 36.25 19.61 17.44
C ALA A 467 37.63 20.27 17.64
N ASN A 468 37.89 20.75 18.87
CA ASN A 468 39.05 21.57 19.22
C ASN A 468 40.40 20.99 18.74
N ALA A 469 41.17 21.83 18.05
CA ALA A 469 42.63 21.71 17.97
C ALA A 469 43.24 22.99 18.57
N THR A 470 43.96 22.86 19.68
CA THR A 470 44.56 23.99 20.42
C THR A 470 45.85 24.48 19.78
N GLU A 471 46.21 25.73 20.10
CA GLU A 471 47.31 26.48 19.49
C GLU A 471 48.71 25.97 19.88
N SER A 472 49.70 26.13 18.98
CA SER A 472 50.86 27.03 19.19
C SER A 472 51.97 26.80 18.15
N GLY A 473 52.70 27.86 17.78
CA GLY A 473 53.87 27.77 16.87
C GLY A 473 54.23 29.10 16.19
N ALA A 474 55.23 29.80 16.72
CA ALA A 474 55.68 31.12 16.25
C ALA A 474 56.48 31.06 14.90
N PRO A 475 56.72 32.18 14.21
CA PRO A 475 57.10 32.17 12.79
C PRO A 475 58.61 32.01 12.53
N THR A 476 58.94 31.52 11.33
CA THR A 476 60.30 31.58 10.75
C THR A 476 60.27 32.01 9.27
N THR A 477 61.41 32.51 8.80
CA THR A 477 61.58 33.29 7.56
C THR A 477 62.02 32.48 6.33
N GLU A 478 61.76 33.06 5.15
CA GLU A 478 62.56 32.99 3.91
C GLU A 478 63.07 31.62 3.38
N ALA A 479 62.60 31.25 2.18
CA ALA A 479 63.45 30.64 1.16
C ALA A 479 62.90 30.95 -0.25
N VAL A 480 63.79 31.24 -1.22
CA VAL A 480 63.44 31.52 -2.62
C VAL A 480 64.12 30.50 -3.55
N ALA A 481 63.32 29.76 -4.30
CA ALA A 481 63.67 29.07 -5.55
C ALA A 481 62.35 28.82 -6.32
N THR A 482 62.09 29.28 -7.54
CA THR A 482 62.95 29.67 -8.68
C THR A 482 63.64 28.49 -9.35
N THR A 483 62.87 27.69 -10.08
CA THR A 483 63.36 26.95 -11.24
C THR A 483 62.36 27.08 -12.39
N GLN A 484 62.76 27.79 -13.46
CA GLN A 484 62.05 27.76 -14.73
C GLN A 484 62.54 26.57 -15.57
N ALA A 485 61.63 25.89 -16.26
CA ALA A 485 61.97 25.01 -17.37
C ALA A 485 60.95 25.26 -18.50
N VAL A 486 61.41 25.84 -19.61
CA VAL A 486 60.58 26.13 -20.79
C VAL A 486 60.82 25.07 -21.84
N ALA A 487 59.75 24.42 -22.30
CA ALA A 487 59.75 23.58 -23.50
C ALA A 487 58.42 23.75 -24.24
N THR A 488 58.47 24.25 -25.47
CA THR A 488 57.30 24.68 -26.23
C THR A 488 57.02 23.73 -27.40
N THR A 489 55.85 23.07 -27.43
CA THR A 489 55.35 22.46 -28.68
C THR A 489 53.82 22.42 -28.76
N GLN A 490 53.30 23.28 -29.64
CA GLN A 490 52.15 23.09 -30.56
C GLN A 490 50.79 22.59 -30.03
N ALA A 491 49.76 23.36 -30.36
CA ALA A 491 48.37 23.08 -30.03
C ALA A 491 47.74 22.00 -30.93
N VAL A 492 46.86 21.21 -30.34
CA VAL A 492 45.71 20.58 -31.01
C VAL A 492 44.46 21.22 -30.42
N ALA A 493 43.50 21.58 -31.27
CA ALA A 493 42.32 22.34 -30.84
C ALA A 493 41.28 21.42 -30.16
N THR A 494 41.48 21.13 -28.87
CA THR A 494 40.41 20.64 -28.00
C THR A 494 39.39 21.77 -27.84
N ALA A 495 38.12 21.51 -28.16
CA ALA A 495 37.06 22.48 -27.88
C ALA A 495 36.90 22.63 -26.35
N GLU A 496 37.09 23.84 -25.84
CA GLU A 496 36.89 24.14 -24.43
C GLU A 496 35.42 23.90 -24.05
N ILE A 497 35.16 22.80 -23.35
CA ILE A 497 33.89 22.59 -22.67
C ILE A 497 33.84 23.62 -21.54
N ALA A 498 33.12 24.71 -21.77
CA ALA A 498 32.92 25.73 -20.74
C ALA A 498 32.25 25.11 -19.52
N GLU A 499 32.99 24.97 -18.43
CA GLU A 499 32.53 24.38 -17.17
C GLU A 499 31.39 25.22 -16.61
N LYS A 500 30.15 24.78 -16.88
CA LYS A 500 28.94 25.42 -16.34
C LYS A 500 28.83 25.13 -14.86
N LYS A 501 29.43 26.04 -14.07
CA LYS A 501 29.16 26.38 -12.67
C LYS A 501 28.04 25.52 -12.05
N GLU A 502 28.44 24.53 -11.25
CA GLU A 502 27.56 23.50 -10.72
C GLU A 502 26.36 24.09 -9.97
N THR A 503 25.16 23.79 -10.44
CA THR A 503 23.93 24.03 -9.69
C THR A 503 23.63 22.81 -8.82
N LYS A 504 23.77 22.96 -7.51
CA LYS A 504 23.33 21.97 -6.51
C LYS A 504 21.80 21.86 -6.54
N THR A 505 21.29 20.97 -7.39
CA THR A 505 19.85 20.77 -7.59
C THR A 505 19.41 19.48 -6.93
N LEU A 506 18.65 19.59 -5.83
CA LEU A 506 18.04 18.46 -5.13
C LEU A 506 16.75 18.00 -5.84
N GLU A 507 16.37 16.73 -5.73
CA GLU A 507 15.06 16.24 -6.21
C GLU A 507 13.93 16.64 -5.24
N PRO A 508 12.95 17.48 -5.63
CA PRO A 508 11.91 17.95 -4.74
C PRO A 508 10.76 16.93 -4.61
N ILE A 509 10.50 16.50 -3.37
CA ILE A 509 9.49 15.51 -3.01
C ILE A 509 8.65 16.03 -1.84
N ILE A 510 7.34 15.84 -1.90
CA ILE A 510 6.38 16.06 -0.81
C ILE A 510 5.74 14.70 -0.51
N ILE A 511 5.83 14.26 0.74
CA ILE A 511 5.09 13.10 1.24
C ILE A 511 3.98 13.66 2.12
N PHE A 512 2.74 13.53 1.67
CA PHE A 512 1.55 14.03 2.34
C PHE A 512 0.75 12.87 2.92
N LEU A 513 0.57 12.84 4.24
CA LEU A 513 -0.24 11.83 4.93
C LEU A 513 -1.44 12.50 5.59
N THR A 514 -2.61 11.86 5.51
CA THR A 514 -3.86 12.29 6.16
C THR A 514 -4.79 11.09 6.34
N ASP A 515 -5.66 11.14 7.36
CA ASP A 515 -6.65 10.10 7.63
C ASP A 515 -8.11 10.52 7.39
N GLY A 516 -8.33 11.79 7.03
CA GLY A 516 -9.66 12.36 6.82
C GLY A 516 -9.72 13.42 5.72
N ASP A 517 -10.89 14.04 5.62
CA ASP A 517 -11.20 15.09 4.67
C ASP A 517 -10.81 16.50 5.18
N PRO A 518 -10.61 17.50 4.31
CA PRO A 518 -10.28 18.86 4.73
C PRO A 518 -11.46 19.52 5.47
N THR A 519 -11.27 19.80 6.75
CA THR A 519 -12.30 20.39 7.65
C THR A 519 -12.00 21.84 8.06
N VAL A 520 -10.79 22.34 7.81
CA VAL A 520 -10.34 23.67 8.21
C VAL A 520 -9.72 24.42 7.05
N GLY A 521 -9.94 25.75 6.99
CA GLY A 521 -9.36 26.61 5.96
C GLY A 521 -10.13 26.47 4.65
N GLU A 522 -9.42 26.07 3.59
CA GLU A 522 -10.06 25.72 2.32
C GLU A 522 -10.51 24.25 2.36
N THR A 523 -11.81 24.00 2.16
CA THR A 523 -12.41 22.67 2.28
C THR A 523 -12.96 22.11 0.96
N ASP A 524 -12.92 22.84 -0.16
CA ASP A 524 -13.24 22.29 -1.48
C ASP A 524 -12.01 21.57 -2.08
N PRO A 525 -12.04 20.22 -2.26
CA PRO A 525 -10.94 19.46 -2.84
C PRO A 525 -10.49 19.97 -4.22
N LYS A 526 -11.40 20.54 -5.02
CA LYS A 526 -11.11 21.06 -6.35
C LYS A 526 -10.33 22.37 -6.28
N ARG A 527 -10.67 23.24 -5.32
CA ARG A 527 -9.96 24.51 -5.10
C ARG A 527 -8.58 24.27 -4.49
N ILE A 528 -8.45 23.30 -3.57
CA ILE A 528 -7.14 22.84 -3.07
C ILE A 528 -6.27 22.35 -4.23
N ILE A 529 -6.76 21.40 -5.05
CA ILE A 529 -6.00 20.87 -6.19
C ILE A 529 -5.61 21.97 -7.18
N THR A 530 -6.51 22.91 -7.49
CA THR A 530 -6.23 23.99 -8.45
C THR A 530 -5.13 24.93 -7.92
N HIS A 531 -5.24 25.38 -6.67
CA HIS A 531 -4.24 26.23 -6.01
C HIS A 531 -2.86 25.56 -5.93
N VAL A 532 -2.81 24.29 -5.52
CA VAL A 532 -1.55 23.52 -5.47
C VAL A 532 -0.99 23.28 -6.88
N GLN A 533 -1.84 23.10 -7.91
CA GLN A 533 -1.42 22.98 -9.31
C GLN A 533 -0.84 24.28 -9.88
N GLU A 534 -1.37 25.45 -9.51
CA GLU A 534 -0.78 26.73 -9.90
C GLU A 534 0.57 26.96 -9.21
N LYS A 535 0.63 26.74 -7.89
CA LYS A 535 1.81 27.02 -7.05
C LYS A 535 2.97 26.03 -7.23
N ASN A 536 2.66 24.74 -7.45
CA ASN A 536 3.65 23.68 -7.64
C ASN A 536 3.98 23.49 -9.13
N SER A 537 4.64 24.51 -9.70
CA SER A 537 4.94 24.65 -11.12
C SER A 537 6.39 25.09 -11.37
N GLY A 538 6.80 25.21 -12.64
CA GLY A 538 8.18 25.59 -13.00
C GLY A 538 9.22 24.47 -12.78
N PRO A 539 10.53 24.83 -12.75
CA PRO A 539 11.62 23.85 -12.72
C PRO A 539 11.78 23.12 -11.38
N ASN A 540 11.30 23.72 -10.28
CA ASN A 540 11.36 23.15 -8.93
C ASN A 540 10.09 22.39 -8.54
N LYS A 541 9.15 22.13 -9.47
CA LYS A 541 7.91 21.38 -9.20
C LYS A 541 8.21 20.10 -8.41
N ALA A 542 7.62 19.94 -7.23
CA ALA A 542 7.74 18.76 -6.38
C ALA A 542 6.83 17.61 -6.81
N THR A 543 7.26 16.38 -6.53
CA THR A 543 6.41 15.18 -6.63
C THR A 543 5.59 15.08 -5.37
N ILE A 544 4.25 15.12 -5.46
CA ILE A 544 3.38 14.87 -4.30
C ILE A 544 2.97 13.40 -4.32
N TYR A 545 3.29 12.70 -3.24
CA TYR A 545 2.77 11.38 -2.94
C TYR A 545 1.78 11.50 -1.78
N SER A 546 0.60 10.89 -1.91
CA SER A 546 -0.44 10.94 -0.88
C SER A 546 -0.59 9.59 -0.18
N LEU A 547 -0.61 9.61 1.15
CA LEU A 547 -0.82 8.45 2.01
C LEU A 547 -2.19 8.62 2.69
N ALA A 548 -3.16 7.86 2.21
CA ALA A 548 -4.50 7.80 2.80
C ALA A 548 -4.47 6.78 3.93
N PHE A 549 -4.50 7.21 5.19
CA PHE A 549 -4.50 6.32 6.34
C PHE A 549 -5.96 6.00 6.72
N GLY A 550 -6.35 4.73 6.70
CA GLY A 550 -7.71 4.32 7.04
C GLY A 550 -8.72 4.46 5.89
N GLU A 551 -10.00 4.24 6.20
CA GLU A 551 -11.09 4.25 5.20
C GLU A 551 -11.78 5.62 5.03
N ASP A 552 -11.57 6.57 5.95
CA ASP A 552 -12.30 7.84 6.03
C ASP A 552 -11.76 8.97 5.13
N ALA A 553 -10.49 8.91 4.69
CA ALA A 553 -9.91 9.89 3.78
C ALA A 553 -10.43 9.74 2.33
N ASP A 554 -10.76 10.85 1.63
CA ASP A 554 -11.11 10.78 0.20
C ASP A 554 -9.91 10.38 -0.70
N ARG A 555 -9.77 9.07 -0.87
CA ARG A 555 -8.85 8.42 -1.81
C ARG A 555 -8.99 8.93 -3.26
N LYS A 556 -10.11 9.52 -3.69
CA LYS A 556 -10.25 10.11 -5.04
C LYS A 556 -9.59 11.48 -5.13
N PHE A 557 -9.84 12.38 -4.18
CA PHE A 557 -9.09 13.64 -4.02
C PHE A 557 -7.59 13.38 -3.96
N LEU A 558 -7.15 12.49 -3.07
CA LEU A 558 -5.73 12.16 -2.88
C LEU A 558 -5.08 11.53 -4.12
N ARG A 559 -5.82 10.67 -4.85
CA ARG A 559 -5.37 10.15 -6.15
C ARG A 559 -5.26 11.24 -7.21
N LYS A 560 -6.28 12.09 -7.38
CA LYS A 560 -6.29 13.18 -8.37
C LYS A 560 -5.16 14.20 -8.11
N LEU A 561 -4.92 14.54 -6.84
CA LEU A 561 -3.78 15.34 -6.39
C LEU A 561 -2.46 14.68 -6.81
N SER A 562 -2.17 13.47 -6.32
CA SER A 562 -0.92 12.76 -6.62
C SER A 562 -0.62 12.67 -8.12
N LEU A 563 -1.62 12.30 -8.93
CA LEU A 563 -1.47 12.15 -10.38
C LEU A 563 -1.10 13.47 -11.08
N ARG A 564 -1.71 14.61 -10.72
CA ARG A 564 -1.36 15.94 -11.28
C ARG A 564 0.08 16.36 -10.96
N HIS A 565 0.61 15.90 -9.83
CA HIS A 565 1.98 16.21 -9.40
C HIS A 565 3.02 15.15 -9.77
N GLY A 566 2.61 14.09 -10.49
CA GLY A 566 3.50 13.05 -11.01
C GLY A 566 3.93 12.01 -9.96
N GLY A 567 3.22 11.93 -8.84
CA GLY A 567 3.35 10.87 -7.84
C GLY A 567 2.18 9.89 -7.92
N PHE A 568 2.00 9.10 -6.86
CA PHE A 568 0.87 8.19 -6.70
C PHE A 568 0.32 8.26 -5.27
N MET A 569 -0.95 7.89 -5.12
CA MET A 569 -1.59 7.70 -3.82
C MET A 569 -1.42 6.24 -3.37
N ARG A 570 -1.08 6.03 -2.10
CA ARG A 570 -1.08 4.73 -1.42
C ARG A 570 -2.12 4.75 -0.30
N HIS A 571 -2.98 3.74 -0.27
CA HIS A 571 -3.84 3.46 0.87
C HIS A 571 -3.04 2.68 1.93
N ILE A 572 -3.22 3.04 3.20
CA ILE A 572 -2.57 2.45 4.37
C ILE A 572 -3.68 1.95 5.28
N TYR A 573 -3.73 0.64 5.51
CA TYR A 573 -4.80 0.01 6.29
C TYR A 573 -4.54 0.14 7.79
N GLU A 574 -5.59 0.42 8.57
CA GLU A 574 -5.57 0.50 10.05
C GLU A 574 -5.47 -0.89 10.69
N ALA A 575 -4.34 -1.56 10.47
CA ALA A 575 -3.97 -2.85 11.06
C ALA A 575 -2.67 -2.73 11.85
N ALA A 576 -2.25 -3.80 12.53
CA ALA A 576 -1.02 -3.81 13.32
C ALA A 576 0.25 -3.49 12.51
N ASP A 577 0.24 -3.75 11.21
CA ASP A 577 1.36 -3.55 10.27
C ASP A 577 1.41 -2.17 9.60
N ALA A 578 0.54 -1.21 9.95
CA ALA A 578 0.47 0.09 9.26
C ALA A 578 1.80 0.87 9.25
N ALA A 579 2.58 0.82 10.35
CA ALA A 579 3.91 1.43 10.41
C ALA A 579 4.89 0.79 9.41
N LEU A 580 4.76 -0.52 9.16
CA LEU A 580 5.53 -1.24 8.15
C LEU A 580 5.06 -0.84 6.74
N GLN A 581 3.75 -0.73 6.49
CA GLN A 581 3.21 -0.26 5.20
C GLN A 581 3.74 1.14 4.83
N LEU A 582 3.81 2.06 5.81
CA LEU A 582 4.37 3.41 5.64
C LEU A 582 5.87 3.39 5.29
N ARG A 583 6.66 2.58 6.01
CA ARG A 583 8.09 2.38 5.70
C ARG A 583 8.29 1.78 4.30
N ASP A 584 7.49 0.78 3.94
CA ASP A 584 7.60 0.11 2.65
C ASP A 584 7.19 0.99 1.47
N PHE A 585 6.27 1.93 1.69
CA PHE A 585 6.03 3.04 0.76
C PHE A 585 7.29 3.92 0.61
N TYR A 586 7.89 4.38 1.71
CA TYR A 586 9.07 5.24 1.63
C TYR A 586 10.24 4.54 0.94
N ARG A 587 10.45 3.25 1.21
CA ARG A 587 11.46 2.39 0.56
C ARG A 587 11.33 2.37 -0.98
N GLN A 588 10.12 2.51 -1.54
CA GLN A 588 9.88 2.60 -2.99
C GLN A 588 10.34 3.94 -3.62
N ILE A 589 10.51 5.00 -2.81
CA ILE A 589 10.84 6.37 -3.28
C ILE A 589 12.08 6.99 -2.61
N SER A 590 12.75 6.28 -1.69
CA SER A 590 13.84 6.81 -0.89
C SER A 590 15.09 7.19 -1.71
N SER A 591 15.29 6.50 -2.84
CA SER A 591 16.55 6.52 -3.60
C SER A 591 16.31 6.86 -5.08
N PRO A 592 16.06 8.14 -5.43
CA PRO A 592 15.96 8.55 -6.83
C PRO A 592 17.33 8.44 -7.52
N LEU A 593 17.39 7.78 -8.68
CA LEU A 593 18.63 7.57 -9.46
C LEU A 593 18.70 8.44 -10.72
N LEU A 594 17.54 8.78 -11.30
CA LEU A 594 17.45 9.64 -12.48
C LEU A 594 16.32 10.66 -12.33
N ALA A 595 16.55 11.86 -12.86
CA ALA A 595 15.56 12.92 -13.00
C ALA A 595 15.31 13.27 -14.47
N ASN A 596 14.08 13.69 -14.79
CA ASN A 596 13.59 14.09 -16.10
C ASN A 596 13.92 13.07 -17.21
N VAL A 597 13.56 11.80 -16.98
CA VAL A 597 13.77 10.70 -17.93
C VAL A 597 12.82 10.86 -19.12
N LYS A 598 13.35 10.98 -20.32
CA LYS A 598 12.63 11.18 -21.58
C LYS A 598 13.05 10.15 -22.61
N PHE A 599 12.11 9.33 -23.04
CA PHE A 599 12.28 8.39 -24.15
C PHE A 599 11.81 9.06 -25.44
N SER A 600 12.70 9.18 -26.42
CA SER A 600 12.45 9.77 -27.73
C SER A 600 12.51 8.69 -28.81
N TYR A 601 11.41 8.46 -29.51
CA TYR A 601 11.32 7.48 -30.60
C TYR A 601 11.37 8.21 -31.96
N PRO A 602 12.21 7.79 -32.92
CA PRO A 602 12.35 8.50 -34.20
C PRO A 602 11.04 8.59 -34.99
N PRO A 603 10.66 9.79 -35.51
CA PRO A 603 9.52 9.93 -36.40
C PRO A 603 9.67 9.01 -37.62
N GLY A 604 8.66 8.15 -37.84
CA GLY A 604 8.68 7.15 -38.91
C GLY A 604 9.14 5.74 -38.48
N GLN A 605 9.66 5.55 -37.26
CA GLN A 605 9.84 4.20 -36.68
C GLN A 605 8.63 3.74 -35.86
N VAL A 606 7.97 4.65 -35.13
CA VAL A 606 6.86 4.35 -34.22
C VAL A 606 5.62 5.18 -34.56
N ARG A 607 4.43 4.59 -34.40
CA ARG A 607 3.15 5.28 -34.57
C ARG A 607 2.87 6.17 -33.35
N SER A 608 2.99 7.49 -33.51
CA SER A 608 3.07 8.45 -32.40
C SER A 608 1.85 8.50 -31.47
N ASP A 609 0.65 8.24 -31.98
CA ASP A 609 -0.59 8.19 -31.18
C ASP A 609 -0.82 6.82 -30.50
N SER A 610 0.13 5.88 -30.63
CA SER A 610 0.15 4.60 -29.89
C SER A 610 1.13 4.59 -28.72
N LEU A 611 1.99 5.59 -28.58
CA LEU A 611 2.98 5.64 -27.51
C LEU A 611 2.31 5.82 -26.14
N THR A 612 2.69 4.96 -25.20
CA THR A 612 2.39 5.16 -23.78
C THR A 612 3.14 6.38 -23.22
N GLN A 613 2.96 6.66 -21.92
CA GLN A 613 3.84 7.55 -21.18
C GLN A 613 5.31 7.19 -21.47
N HIS A 614 6.06 8.20 -21.89
CA HIS A 614 7.46 8.12 -22.34
C HIS A 614 8.29 9.27 -21.74
N GLN A 615 7.74 9.96 -20.74
CA GLN A 615 8.38 11.01 -19.97
C GLN A 615 8.04 10.78 -18.49
N PHE A 616 9.07 10.69 -17.64
CA PHE A 616 8.96 10.33 -16.23
C PHE A 616 9.86 11.29 -15.43
N ARG A 617 9.29 11.98 -14.44
CA ARG A 617 10.03 13.04 -13.76
C ARG A 617 11.16 12.50 -12.87
N THR A 618 10.97 11.33 -12.26
CA THR A 618 11.98 10.69 -11.41
C THR A 618 11.91 9.16 -11.58
N TYR A 619 13.06 8.48 -11.62
CA TYR A 619 13.17 7.02 -11.55
C TYR A 619 13.92 6.64 -10.26
N TYR A 620 13.45 5.60 -9.59
CA TYR A 620 13.89 5.20 -8.25
C TYR A 620 14.58 3.83 -8.27
N ALA A 621 15.58 3.66 -7.42
CA ALA A 621 16.30 2.40 -7.24
C ALA A 621 15.32 1.25 -6.97
N GLY A 622 15.51 0.12 -7.65
CA GLY A 622 14.66 -1.05 -7.48
C GLY A 622 13.27 -0.97 -8.13
N SER A 623 12.92 0.12 -8.83
CA SER A 623 11.76 0.19 -9.72
C SER A 623 12.13 -0.17 -11.17
N GLU A 624 11.21 0.03 -12.11
CA GLU A 624 11.40 -0.13 -13.56
C GLU A 624 10.47 0.84 -14.31
N LEU A 625 10.94 1.46 -15.38
CA LEU A 625 10.12 2.22 -16.32
C LEU A 625 9.74 1.33 -17.51
N VAL A 626 8.49 1.42 -17.96
CA VAL A 626 7.97 0.65 -19.09
C VAL A 626 7.34 1.58 -20.12
N VAL A 627 7.80 1.51 -21.37
CA VAL A 627 7.22 2.24 -22.50
C VAL A 627 6.83 1.26 -23.60
N ALA A 628 5.62 1.37 -24.13
CA ALA A 628 5.11 0.51 -25.19
C ALA A 628 4.49 1.32 -26.34
N GLY A 629 4.33 0.68 -27.50
CA GLY A 629 3.68 1.28 -28.66
C GLY A 629 3.64 0.35 -29.87
N GLN A 630 3.13 0.86 -30.99
CA GLN A 630 3.12 0.19 -32.28
C GLN A 630 4.27 0.66 -33.17
N VAL A 631 5.00 -0.29 -33.74
CA VAL A 631 6.12 -0.05 -34.64
C VAL A 631 5.63 -0.04 -36.09
N LEU A 632 6.25 0.79 -36.92
CA LEU A 632 6.01 0.85 -38.36
C LEU A 632 6.91 -0.18 -39.07
N ASP A 633 6.71 -0.42 -40.37
CA ASP A 633 7.51 -1.42 -41.11
C ASP A 633 8.93 -0.90 -41.43
N VAL A 634 9.79 -0.92 -40.42
CA VAL A 634 11.20 -0.47 -40.44
C VAL A 634 12.15 -1.62 -40.07
N PRO A 635 13.44 -1.57 -40.47
CA PRO A 635 14.38 -2.65 -40.18
C PRO A 635 14.99 -2.61 -38.77
N GLU A 636 15.03 -1.44 -38.12
CA GLU A 636 15.54 -1.25 -36.75
C GLU A 636 14.68 -0.24 -35.96
N LEU A 637 14.62 -0.44 -34.65
CA LEU A 637 14.09 0.51 -33.68
C LEU A 637 15.26 1.08 -32.87
N ALA A 638 15.42 2.40 -32.89
CA ALA A 638 16.58 3.10 -32.31
C ALA A 638 16.15 4.35 -31.51
N PRO A 639 15.57 4.18 -30.31
CA PRO A 639 15.18 5.29 -29.46
C PRO A 639 16.38 5.94 -28.75
N THR A 640 16.15 7.11 -28.17
CA THR A 640 17.10 7.79 -27.27
C THR A 640 16.45 7.97 -25.90
N VAL A 641 17.13 7.55 -24.83
CA VAL A 641 16.75 7.82 -23.44
C VAL A 641 17.64 8.93 -22.90
N GLU A 642 17.06 10.10 -22.65
CA GLU A 642 17.73 11.25 -22.02
C GLU A 642 17.33 11.34 -20.55
N ALA A 643 18.28 11.64 -19.66
CA ALA A 643 18.01 11.84 -18.23
C ALA A 643 19.11 12.67 -17.54
N PHE A 644 18.95 12.96 -16.26
CA PHE A 644 20.02 13.44 -15.38
C PHE A 644 20.25 12.45 -14.23
N CYS A 645 21.47 11.95 -14.05
CA CYS A 645 21.88 11.13 -12.91
C CYS A 645 22.65 11.95 -11.87
N GLY A 646 22.90 11.36 -10.70
CA GLY A 646 23.86 11.88 -9.73
C GLY A 646 25.30 11.86 -10.24
N VAL A 647 26.22 12.28 -9.38
CA VAL A 647 27.67 12.16 -9.54
C VAL A 647 28.27 11.67 -8.23
N ASP A 648 29.44 11.03 -8.29
CA ASP A 648 29.99 10.25 -7.17
C ASP A 648 30.37 11.09 -5.94
N ASP A 649 30.47 12.42 -6.08
CA ASP A 649 30.73 13.36 -4.99
C ASP A 649 29.46 13.82 -4.24
N GLY A 650 28.27 13.45 -4.76
CA GLY A 650 26.95 13.77 -4.22
C GLY A 650 26.52 15.22 -4.33
N LYS A 651 27.13 16.08 -5.16
CA LYS A 651 26.82 17.54 -5.18
C LYS A 651 26.34 18.07 -6.53
N GLY A 652 26.62 17.38 -7.64
CA GLY A 652 26.20 17.78 -8.98
C GLY A 652 25.08 16.93 -9.59
N ARG A 653 24.83 17.15 -10.88
CA ARG A 653 24.06 16.26 -11.77
C ARG A 653 24.77 16.13 -13.11
N LYS A 654 24.72 14.94 -13.71
CA LYS A 654 25.30 14.66 -15.04
C LYS A 654 24.19 14.27 -16.01
N ARG A 655 24.22 14.80 -17.24
CA ARG A 655 23.30 14.36 -18.30
C ARG A 655 23.70 12.96 -18.75
N LEU A 656 22.74 12.05 -18.71
CA LEU A 656 22.82 10.69 -19.24
C LEU A 656 22.08 10.66 -20.59
N GLU A 657 22.67 10.01 -21.59
CA GLU A 657 22.05 9.76 -22.89
C GLU A 657 22.40 8.33 -23.31
N ILE A 658 21.39 7.52 -23.58
CA ILE A 658 21.52 6.11 -23.98
C ILE A 658 20.76 5.94 -25.30
N VAL A 659 21.40 5.31 -26.30
CA VAL A 659 20.84 5.11 -27.63
C VAL A 659 20.87 3.61 -27.98
N PRO A 660 19.99 2.79 -27.38
CA PRO A 660 19.90 1.38 -27.72
C PRO A 660 19.42 1.21 -29.15
N LYS A 661 19.79 0.09 -29.78
CA LYS A 661 19.37 -0.27 -31.14
C LYS A 661 18.97 -1.73 -31.18
N VAL A 662 17.76 -2.01 -31.66
CA VAL A 662 17.25 -3.39 -31.80
C VAL A 662 16.76 -3.63 -33.23
N PRO A 663 17.24 -4.67 -33.93
CA PRO A 663 16.74 -5.04 -35.24
C PRO A 663 15.34 -5.64 -35.15
N ILE A 664 14.49 -5.36 -36.13
CA ILE A 664 13.12 -5.89 -36.17
C ILE A 664 13.10 -7.17 -36.99
N GLU A 665 13.08 -8.31 -36.31
CA GLU A 665 12.94 -9.60 -36.98
C GLU A 665 11.53 -9.76 -37.57
N LYS A 666 11.41 -9.89 -38.90
CA LYS A 666 10.14 -10.22 -39.58
C LYS A 666 9.71 -11.69 -39.43
N LYS A 667 10.39 -12.47 -38.57
CA LYS A 667 9.96 -13.81 -38.18
C LYS A 667 8.98 -13.67 -37.02
N LYS A 668 7.91 -14.45 -37.00
CA LYS A 668 7.20 -14.73 -35.74
C LYS A 668 8.17 -15.49 -34.83
N GLN A 669 8.68 -14.79 -33.82
CA GLN A 669 9.17 -15.45 -32.61
C GLN A 669 7.97 -16.11 -31.90
N GLY A 670 8.21 -16.83 -30.79
CA GLY A 670 7.10 -17.41 -30.00
C GLY A 670 6.09 -16.32 -29.61
N THR A 671 4.82 -16.67 -29.36
CA THR A 671 3.73 -15.72 -29.15
C THR A 671 3.93 -14.82 -27.90
N LEU A 672 4.68 -13.74 -28.06
CA LEU A 672 4.87 -12.70 -27.04
C LEU A 672 3.63 -11.78 -27.05
N PRO A 673 2.91 -11.61 -25.93
CA PRO A 673 1.63 -10.91 -25.88
C PRO A 673 1.76 -9.38 -25.91
N LEU A 674 2.70 -8.82 -26.69
CA LEU A 674 3.05 -7.40 -26.67
C LEU A 674 1.88 -6.48 -27.04
N GLU A 675 0.98 -6.89 -27.95
CA GLU A 675 -0.27 -6.14 -28.23
C GLU A 675 -1.16 -6.01 -26.98
N ARG A 676 -1.19 -7.05 -26.14
CA ARG A 676 -2.07 -7.15 -24.96
C ARG A 676 -1.47 -6.48 -23.73
N LEU A 677 -0.14 -6.57 -23.56
CA LEU A 677 0.63 -5.78 -22.61
C LEU A 677 0.50 -4.28 -22.94
N TRP A 678 0.71 -3.90 -24.22
CA TRP A 678 0.49 -2.54 -24.70
C TRP A 678 -0.92 -2.04 -24.38
N SER A 679 -1.96 -2.81 -24.74
CA SER A 679 -3.33 -2.34 -24.55
C SER A 679 -3.73 -2.25 -23.08
N TYR A 680 -3.31 -3.19 -22.22
CA TYR A 680 -3.44 -3.07 -20.77
C TYR A 680 -2.79 -1.78 -20.25
N LEU A 681 -1.53 -1.51 -20.63
CA LEU A 681 -0.78 -0.34 -20.15
C LEU A 681 -1.38 0.97 -20.66
N THR A 682 -1.82 1.01 -21.93
CA THR A 682 -2.52 2.15 -22.51
C THR A 682 -3.88 2.39 -21.83
N ILE A 683 -4.70 1.36 -21.59
CA ILE A 683 -5.97 1.50 -20.85
C ILE A 683 -5.73 2.07 -19.46
N LYS A 684 -4.75 1.54 -18.72
CA LYS A 684 -4.41 1.98 -17.37
C LYS A 684 -4.02 3.46 -17.34
N GLN A 685 -3.13 3.89 -18.25
CA GLN A 685 -2.71 5.29 -18.35
C GLN A 685 -3.83 6.23 -18.83
N LEU A 686 -4.77 5.77 -19.66
CA LEU A 686 -5.94 6.55 -20.06
C LEU A 686 -6.96 6.70 -18.91
N LEU A 687 -7.10 5.68 -18.05
CA LEU A 687 -7.88 5.77 -16.82
C LEU A 687 -7.21 6.73 -15.82
N ASP A 688 -5.89 6.68 -15.67
CA ASP A 688 -5.15 7.64 -14.83
C ASP A 688 -5.26 9.08 -15.37
N GLN A 689 -5.25 9.28 -16.70
CA GLN A 689 -5.50 10.59 -17.33
C GLN A 689 -6.92 11.10 -17.08
N ARG A 690 -7.93 10.21 -17.12
CA ARG A 690 -9.31 10.55 -16.73
C ARG A 690 -9.37 10.93 -15.25
N ASP A 691 -8.79 10.12 -14.37
CA ASP A 691 -8.79 10.35 -12.92
C ASP A 691 -8.03 11.62 -12.52
N ALA A 692 -7.05 12.03 -13.32
CA ALA A 692 -6.35 13.31 -13.18
C ALA A 692 -7.12 14.52 -13.74
N SER A 693 -8.08 14.34 -14.67
CA SER A 693 -8.77 15.44 -15.38
C SER A 693 -9.77 16.21 -14.50
N ASP A 694 -10.25 17.36 -14.98
CA ASP A 694 -11.32 18.13 -14.32
C ASP A 694 -12.70 17.70 -14.81
N ASP A 695 -13.65 17.55 -13.89
CA ASP A 695 -15.01 17.04 -14.16
C ASP A 695 -15.85 17.97 -15.07
N THR A 696 -15.29 19.11 -15.49
CA THR A 696 -15.87 20.08 -16.44
C THR A 696 -15.48 19.81 -17.89
N GLU A 697 -14.48 18.96 -18.15
CA GLU A 697 -14.16 18.50 -19.49
C GLU A 697 -15.27 17.55 -19.99
N PRO A 698 -15.91 17.82 -21.15
CA PRO A 698 -16.98 16.96 -21.64
C PRO A 698 -16.43 15.56 -21.99
N ALA A 699 -16.79 14.56 -21.17
CA ALA A 699 -16.52 13.14 -21.42
C ALA A 699 -16.90 12.71 -22.86
N ASP A 700 -17.91 13.37 -23.42
CA ASP A 700 -18.42 13.15 -24.76
C ASP A 700 -17.48 13.54 -25.91
N LYS A 701 -16.42 14.31 -25.68
CA LYS A 701 -15.39 14.59 -26.69
C LYS A 701 -14.85 13.28 -27.27
N GLU A 702 -14.97 13.08 -28.58
CA GLU A 702 -14.61 11.84 -29.30
C GLU A 702 -13.16 11.37 -29.03
N ASN A 703 -12.27 12.31 -28.69
CA ASN A 703 -10.86 12.06 -28.37
C ASN A 703 -10.53 11.97 -26.87
N SER A 704 -11.53 11.93 -25.98
CA SER A 704 -11.33 11.89 -24.52
C SER A 704 -10.57 10.62 -24.07
N PRO A 705 -9.82 10.67 -22.95
CA PRO A 705 -9.15 9.48 -22.42
C PRO A 705 -10.15 8.35 -22.10
N GLU A 706 -11.33 8.71 -21.61
CA GLU A 706 -12.42 7.78 -21.29
C GLU A 706 -12.95 7.03 -22.51
N LYS A 707 -13.28 7.71 -23.62
CA LYS A 707 -13.75 7.04 -24.84
C LYS A 707 -12.68 6.15 -25.47
N LYS A 708 -11.40 6.55 -25.38
CA LYS A 708 -10.25 5.72 -25.82
C LYS A 708 -10.06 4.49 -24.93
N ALA A 709 -10.14 4.64 -23.61
CA ALA A 709 -10.05 3.53 -22.66
C ALA A 709 -11.19 2.53 -22.86
N LEU A 710 -12.42 3.01 -23.02
CA LEU A 710 -13.60 2.19 -23.30
C LEU A 710 -13.45 1.40 -24.61
N ALA A 711 -13.04 2.06 -25.70
CA ALA A 711 -12.85 1.41 -26.99
C ALA A 711 -11.78 0.30 -26.96
N LEU A 712 -10.66 0.52 -26.25
CA LEU A 712 -9.62 -0.48 -26.05
C LEU A 712 -10.10 -1.61 -25.10
N ALA A 713 -10.76 -1.29 -23.99
CA ALA A 713 -11.30 -2.27 -23.05
C ALA A 713 -12.29 -3.22 -23.73
N LEU A 714 -13.18 -2.69 -24.58
CA LEU A 714 -14.09 -3.50 -25.41
C LEU A 714 -13.34 -4.31 -26.48
N LYS A 715 -12.33 -3.75 -27.17
CA LYS A 715 -11.54 -4.48 -28.18
C LYS A 715 -10.84 -5.73 -27.58
N TYR A 716 -10.31 -5.61 -26.36
CA TYR A 716 -9.49 -6.66 -25.74
C TYR A 716 -10.21 -7.47 -24.65
N GLU A 717 -11.53 -7.32 -24.53
CA GLU A 717 -12.40 -7.95 -23.53
C GLU A 717 -11.96 -7.70 -22.07
N PHE A 718 -11.42 -6.52 -21.74
CA PHE A 718 -11.04 -6.16 -20.37
C PHE A 718 -12.19 -5.53 -19.58
N VAL A 719 -12.42 -6.03 -18.36
CA VAL A 719 -13.27 -5.39 -17.34
C VAL A 719 -12.47 -4.29 -16.65
N THR A 720 -13.03 -3.08 -16.67
CA THR A 720 -12.43 -1.82 -16.20
C THR A 720 -13.49 -0.99 -15.48
N PRO A 721 -13.18 0.17 -14.88
CA PRO A 721 -14.20 1.06 -14.33
C PRO A 721 -15.30 1.50 -15.33
N LEU A 722 -15.06 1.37 -16.64
CA LEU A 722 -15.94 1.78 -17.76
C LEU A 722 -16.74 0.61 -18.38
N THR A 723 -16.32 -0.63 -18.13
CA THR A 723 -16.89 -1.83 -18.72
C THR A 723 -17.45 -2.75 -17.63
N SER A 724 -18.29 -3.71 -18.00
CA SER A 724 -18.84 -4.70 -17.06
C SER A 724 -19.10 -6.03 -17.77
N LEU A 725 -19.08 -7.10 -16.98
CA LEU A 725 -19.11 -8.47 -17.47
C LEU A 725 -20.50 -9.08 -17.25
N VAL A 726 -21.07 -9.66 -18.31
CA VAL A 726 -22.45 -10.15 -18.33
C VAL A 726 -22.49 -11.61 -18.70
N VAL A 727 -23.29 -12.40 -17.98
CA VAL A 727 -23.70 -13.75 -18.41
C VAL A 727 -25.22 -13.87 -18.39
N VAL A 728 -25.78 -14.41 -19.48
CA VAL A 728 -27.20 -14.75 -19.60
C VAL A 728 -27.29 -16.26 -19.86
N LYS A 729 -28.06 -16.99 -19.05
CA LYS A 729 -28.41 -18.40 -19.27
C LYS A 729 -29.55 -18.43 -20.30
N PRO A 730 -29.34 -18.74 -21.60
CA PRO A 730 -30.44 -18.85 -22.56
C PRO A 730 -31.50 -19.84 -22.05
N ASN A 731 -32.77 -19.44 -22.15
CA ASN A 731 -33.90 -20.23 -21.65
C ASN A 731 -33.92 -21.63 -22.28
N ALA A 732 -34.25 -22.64 -21.46
CA ALA A 732 -34.35 -24.04 -21.86
C ALA A 732 -35.65 -24.35 -22.64
N THR A 733 -36.02 -23.48 -23.58
CA THR A 733 -37.27 -23.56 -24.37
C THR A 733 -37.04 -23.25 -25.85
N ASN A 734 -36.12 -23.98 -26.47
CA ASN A 734 -36.45 -24.87 -27.61
C ASN A 734 -35.21 -25.64 -28.08
N ALA A 735 -35.34 -26.95 -28.25
CA ALA A 735 -34.31 -27.74 -28.91
C ALA A 735 -34.37 -27.51 -30.42
N VAL A 736 -33.34 -26.88 -30.99
CA VAL A 736 -32.99 -27.06 -32.39
C VAL A 736 -32.08 -28.28 -32.45
N ASN A 737 -32.43 -29.29 -33.25
CA ASN A 737 -31.73 -30.58 -33.24
C ASN A 737 -30.25 -30.42 -33.58
N ALA A 738 -29.38 -30.81 -32.65
CA ALA A 738 -27.96 -31.04 -32.90
C ALA A 738 -27.74 -32.45 -33.49
N GLU A 739 -28.32 -32.69 -34.67
CA GLU A 739 -27.89 -33.78 -35.56
C GLU A 739 -27.23 -33.17 -36.79
N SER A 740 -26.07 -33.72 -37.17
CA SER A 740 -24.93 -32.99 -37.75
C SER A 740 -24.38 -31.89 -36.80
N VAL A 741 -23.06 -31.74 -36.65
CA VAL A 741 -21.96 -32.28 -37.46
C VAL A 741 -21.12 -33.28 -36.67
N ASP A 742 -20.95 -34.48 -37.20
CA ASP A 742 -19.83 -35.36 -36.82
C ASP A 742 -19.38 -36.20 -38.03
N LYS A 743 -18.41 -35.68 -38.80
CA LYS A 743 -17.53 -36.47 -39.69
C LYS A 743 -16.38 -35.67 -40.33
N ALA A 744 -15.21 -36.29 -40.25
CA ALA A 744 -14.07 -36.19 -41.17
C ALA A 744 -13.32 -34.84 -41.35
N ALA A 745 -12.17 -34.75 -40.68
CA ALA A 745 -10.91 -34.43 -41.36
C ALA A 745 -10.36 -35.69 -42.08
N PRO A 746 -9.30 -35.66 -42.94
CA PRO A 746 -8.39 -34.53 -43.22
C PRO A 746 -8.00 -34.28 -44.70
N GLY A 747 -7.38 -33.11 -44.95
CA GLY A 747 -6.30 -32.95 -45.94
C GLY A 747 -6.58 -32.11 -47.20
N GLY A 748 -5.53 -31.48 -47.75
CA GLY A 748 -5.44 -31.16 -49.19
C GLY A 748 -5.66 -29.71 -49.67
N ALA A 749 -4.63 -28.87 -49.55
CA ALA A 749 -4.23 -27.76 -50.44
C ALA A 749 -5.23 -27.04 -51.40
N GLY A 750 -5.23 -25.70 -51.34
CA GLY A 750 -5.07 -24.86 -52.54
C GLY A 750 -6.15 -23.82 -52.88
N PHE A 751 -5.69 -22.65 -53.35
CA PHE A 751 -6.42 -21.56 -54.02
C PHE A 751 -7.53 -20.81 -53.22
N ALA A 752 -8.06 -19.67 -53.68
CA ALA A 752 -7.42 -18.38 -54.02
C ALA A 752 -8.48 -17.31 -54.36
N GLY A 753 -8.46 -16.18 -53.63
CA GLY A 753 -8.69 -14.83 -54.19
C GLY A 753 -10.12 -14.29 -54.49
N VAL A 754 -10.49 -13.23 -53.75
CA VAL A 754 -11.13 -11.96 -54.22
C VAL A 754 -12.59 -12.01 -54.76
N PRO A 755 -13.43 -10.96 -54.59
CA PRO A 755 -13.66 -10.03 -53.47
C PRO A 755 -15.12 -10.11 -52.95
N LEU A 756 -15.52 -9.25 -52.00
CA LEU A 756 -16.93 -8.83 -51.89
C LEU A 756 -17.08 -7.42 -51.32
N SER A 757 -17.62 -6.50 -52.13
CA SER A 757 -17.95 -5.12 -51.77
C SER A 757 -19.41 -4.99 -51.33
N VAL A 758 -19.69 -4.20 -50.29
CA VAL A 758 -21.07 -3.92 -49.82
C VAL A 758 -21.41 -2.45 -50.04
N ASN A 759 -22.56 -2.20 -50.67
CA ASN A 759 -23.06 -0.84 -50.95
C ASN A 759 -23.81 -0.25 -49.75
N LEU A 760 -23.56 1.03 -49.45
CA LEU A 760 -24.37 1.83 -48.52
C LEU A 760 -25.64 2.33 -49.21
N ALA A 761 -26.77 1.67 -48.95
CA ALA A 761 -28.10 2.09 -49.42
C ALA A 761 -28.83 2.91 -48.34
N ARG A 762 -29.19 4.15 -48.69
CA ARG A 762 -29.95 5.09 -47.84
C ARG A 762 -31.44 5.07 -48.23
N PRO A 763 -32.38 5.11 -47.28
CA PRO A 763 -33.74 5.59 -47.57
C PRO A 763 -34.00 7.01 -47.03
N MET A 764 -34.77 7.77 -47.81
CA MET A 764 -35.54 8.96 -47.40
C MET A 764 -37.00 8.53 -47.08
N ALA A 765 -37.95 9.39 -46.71
CA ALA A 765 -38.03 10.54 -45.79
C ALA A 765 -39.44 11.17 -45.93
N SER A 766 -40.13 11.53 -44.83
CA SER A 766 -41.37 12.35 -44.86
C SER A 766 -41.92 12.67 -43.47
N HIS A 767 -42.73 13.70 -43.20
CA HIS A 767 -42.77 15.13 -43.60
C HIS A 767 -44.08 15.75 -43.06
N ALA A 768 -44.04 16.68 -42.08
CA ALA A 768 -45.04 17.73 -41.75
C ALA A 768 -44.82 18.29 -40.32
N ALA A 769 -45.30 19.47 -39.90
CA ALA A 769 -45.38 20.84 -40.46
C ALA A 769 -46.21 21.75 -39.50
N PHE A 770 -46.09 23.09 -39.61
CA PHE A 770 -46.63 24.15 -38.70
C PHE A 770 -45.93 24.23 -37.32
N GLY A 771 -45.70 25.37 -36.64
CA GLY A 771 -46.14 26.79 -36.79
C GLY A 771 -46.61 27.27 -35.38
N LEU A 772 -46.29 28.44 -34.80
CA LEU A 772 -45.92 29.80 -35.27
C LEU A 772 -45.17 30.61 -34.16
N SER A 773 -44.73 31.84 -34.49
CA SER A 773 -44.44 33.02 -33.61
C SER A 773 -43.24 33.05 -32.63
N GLY A 774 -42.61 34.24 -32.53
CA GLY A 774 -41.74 34.72 -31.42
C GLY A 774 -42.42 35.91 -30.69
N PRO A 775 -41.72 36.87 -30.02
CA PRO A 775 -40.27 37.08 -29.81
C PRO A 775 -39.86 36.85 -28.32
N GLY A 776 -38.71 37.23 -27.74
CA GLY A 776 -37.47 37.88 -28.24
C GLY A 776 -37.22 39.31 -27.70
N PHE A 777 -36.26 39.50 -26.78
CA PHE A 777 -35.81 40.80 -26.24
C PHE A 777 -34.37 40.73 -25.66
N TYR A 778 -33.65 41.86 -25.69
CA TYR A 778 -32.43 42.22 -24.92
C TYR A 778 -32.77 43.51 -24.11
N PRO A 779 -31.94 44.06 -23.17
CA PRO A 779 -30.56 43.73 -22.75
C PRO A 779 -30.55 43.28 -21.25
N ALA A 780 -29.69 43.62 -20.27
CA ALA A 780 -28.56 44.56 -20.08
C ALA A 780 -27.68 44.18 -18.86
N ALA A 781 -26.52 44.84 -18.71
CA ALA A 781 -25.78 45.00 -17.44
C ALA A 781 -25.96 46.44 -16.92
N PRO A 782 -25.68 46.76 -15.63
CA PRO A 782 -24.35 47.37 -15.33
C PRO A 782 -23.79 47.26 -13.88
N ALA A 783 -22.47 47.53 -13.76
CA ALA A 783 -21.76 48.30 -12.72
C ALA A 783 -21.72 47.87 -11.23
N ALA A 784 -20.63 48.29 -10.57
CA ALA A 784 -20.37 48.26 -9.13
C ALA A 784 -20.13 49.68 -8.57
N PRO A 785 -20.34 49.88 -7.26
CA PRO A 785 -19.35 50.51 -6.35
C PRO A 785 -19.27 49.71 -5.02
N GLY A 786 -18.51 50.04 -3.96
CA GLY A 786 -17.57 51.13 -3.63
C GLY A 786 -17.51 51.30 -2.09
N ALA A 787 -16.34 51.45 -1.47
CA ALA A 787 -16.12 51.22 -0.03
C ALA A 787 -16.22 52.48 0.88
N TYR A 788 -16.52 52.29 2.19
CA TYR A 788 -16.36 53.31 3.25
C TYR A 788 -16.10 52.76 4.68
N PHE A 789 -15.00 53.24 5.29
CA PHE A 789 -14.69 53.55 6.72
C PHE A 789 -15.30 52.78 7.94
N SER A 790 -14.39 52.08 8.66
CA SER A 790 -13.91 52.33 10.06
C SER A 790 -14.86 52.66 11.23
N ALA A 791 -14.72 51.92 12.34
CA ALA A 791 -14.94 52.37 13.73
C ALA A 791 -14.19 51.48 14.77
N VAL A 792 -13.85 52.03 15.95
CA VAL A 792 -13.19 51.33 17.09
C VAL A 792 -13.80 51.79 18.43
N PRO A 793 -14.07 50.87 19.37
CA PRO A 793 -13.55 50.96 20.75
C PRO A 793 -12.93 49.60 21.18
N ALA A 794 -11.88 49.45 22.00
CA ALA A 794 -11.25 50.20 23.09
C ALA A 794 -11.47 49.52 24.48
N SER A 795 -10.36 48.97 25.02
CA SER A 795 -9.99 48.76 26.44
C SER A 795 -10.93 48.04 27.42
N LEU A 796 -10.38 47.03 28.10
CA LEU A 796 -10.49 46.87 29.56
C LEU A 796 -9.34 46.00 30.11
N ASP A 797 -8.53 46.54 31.02
CA ASP A 797 -7.44 45.83 31.70
C ASP A 797 -7.93 45.08 32.94
N VAL A 798 -7.25 43.97 33.28
CA VAL A 798 -7.15 43.43 34.65
C VAL A 798 -5.71 42.94 34.86
N GLN A 799 -5.08 43.36 35.96
CA GLN A 799 -3.76 42.91 36.39
C GLN A 799 -3.85 41.82 37.46
N GLU A 800 -2.82 40.96 37.52
CA GLU A 800 -2.29 40.31 38.76
C GLU A 800 -3.27 39.35 39.51
N GLU A 801 -2.86 38.51 40.45
CA GLU A 801 -1.59 38.39 41.21
C GLU A 801 -0.91 37.01 41.02
N ALA A 802 0.37 36.92 41.44
CA ALA A 802 1.14 35.68 41.54
C ALA A 802 1.06 35.07 42.96
N LEU A 803 1.49 33.82 43.09
CA LEU A 803 2.02 33.27 44.34
C LEU A 803 3.28 32.43 44.03
N ASP A 804 4.34 32.71 44.78
CA ASP A 804 5.71 32.19 44.60
C ASP A 804 6.04 31.00 45.53
N VAL A 805 7.35 30.66 45.61
CA VAL A 805 8.06 29.90 46.68
C VAL A 805 7.92 28.37 46.65
N GLU A 806 8.98 27.54 46.75
CA GLU A 806 10.46 27.65 46.61
C GLU A 806 10.92 26.20 46.26
N ASP A 807 11.80 25.96 45.29
CA ASP A 807 13.28 25.96 45.35
C ASP A 807 13.92 25.05 46.41
N TYR A 808 14.83 24.16 45.96
CA TYR A 808 16.06 23.74 46.66
C TYR A 808 17.02 23.06 45.67
N SER A 809 18.34 23.28 45.81
CA SER A 809 19.31 23.17 44.70
C SER A 809 20.70 22.62 45.08
N PHE A 810 21.51 22.23 44.06
CA PHE A 810 22.99 22.08 44.06
C PHE A 810 23.62 20.99 45.00
N GLU A 811 24.90 20.57 45.01
CA GLU A 811 26.23 20.82 44.32
C GLU A 811 27.11 19.53 44.53
N ASP A 812 28.27 19.18 43.92
CA ASP A 812 29.06 19.61 42.74
C ASP A 812 30.08 18.50 42.31
N SER A 813 30.67 18.63 41.11
CA SER A 813 32.05 18.26 40.72
C SER A 813 32.52 16.79 40.53
N GLY A 814 33.57 16.59 39.70
CA GLY A 814 34.33 15.31 39.66
C GLY A 814 35.16 14.94 38.40
N TYR A 815 35.99 15.80 37.81
CA TYR A 815 36.93 15.44 36.70
C TYR A 815 38.26 14.82 37.19
N ILE A 816 38.98 14.04 36.35
CA ILE A 816 40.47 14.14 36.12
C ILE A 816 41.05 13.18 35.02
N THR A 817 41.68 13.79 33.99
CA THR A 817 42.80 13.44 33.06
C THR A 817 43.09 12.03 32.46
N THR A 818 43.67 12.05 31.25
CA THR A 818 44.21 10.94 30.41
C THR A 818 45.73 10.70 30.59
N PRO A 819 46.37 9.70 29.92
CA PRO A 819 46.96 9.93 28.56
C PRO A 819 47.00 8.72 27.58
N ALA A 820 47.31 8.98 26.31
CA ALA A 820 47.69 8.01 25.24
C ALA A 820 49.24 8.03 25.02
N PRO A 821 49.93 7.32 24.07
CA PRO A 821 49.56 6.78 22.73
C PRO A 821 50.08 5.30 22.53
N PRO A 822 50.35 4.71 21.32
CA PRO A 822 50.22 5.16 19.93
C PRO A 822 49.49 4.21 18.95
N LEU A 823 49.36 4.66 17.70
CA LEU A 823 48.62 4.01 16.61
C LEU A 823 49.40 2.92 15.86
N TYR A 824 48.69 1.90 15.39
CA TYR A 824 49.14 0.94 14.37
C TYR A 824 47.95 0.59 13.48
N PHE A 825 48.14 0.53 12.15
CA PHE A 825 47.07 0.23 11.20
C PHE A 825 47.25 -1.16 10.56
N PRO A 826 46.31 -2.11 10.79
CA PRO A 826 46.20 -3.33 9.99
C PRO A 826 45.01 -3.27 9.03
N THR A 827 45.20 -3.70 7.78
CA THR A 827 44.12 -4.07 6.86
C THR A 827 43.43 -5.35 7.34
N TYR A 828 42.10 -5.37 7.37
CA TYR A 828 41.33 -6.58 7.66
C TYR A 828 40.49 -7.03 6.47
N ALA A 829 40.64 -8.30 6.10
CA ALA A 829 39.63 -9.02 5.34
C ALA A 829 38.46 -9.36 6.27
N THR A 830 37.23 -9.35 5.74
CA THR A 830 36.03 -9.69 6.50
C THR A 830 36.03 -11.17 6.88
N ALA A 831 36.17 -11.47 8.16
CA ALA A 831 35.88 -12.79 8.71
C ALA A 831 34.38 -13.10 8.58
N PRO A 832 33.96 -14.39 8.55
CA PRO A 832 32.56 -14.76 8.70
C PRO A 832 32.01 -14.27 10.06
N PRO A 833 30.71 -13.99 10.18
CA PRO A 833 30.11 -13.52 11.42
C PRO A 833 30.31 -14.55 12.55
N SER A 834 30.74 -14.08 13.71
CA SER A 834 30.82 -14.87 14.93
C SER A 834 29.41 -15.26 15.40
N LEU A 835 29.25 -16.51 15.83
CA LEU A 835 28.05 -16.93 16.57
C LEU A 835 27.91 -16.09 17.85
N PRO A 836 26.70 -15.69 18.25
CA PRO A 836 26.50 -14.86 19.44
C PRO A 836 26.84 -15.64 20.72
N THR A 837 27.31 -14.89 21.70
CA THR A 837 27.74 -15.33 23.03
C THR A 837 26.77 -14.85 24.09
N LEU A 838 26.94 -15.25 25.36
CA LEU A 838 26.12 -14.70 26.46
C LEU A 838 26.24 -13.17 26.60
N ALA A 839 27.36 -12.58 26.18
CA ALA A 839 27.53 -11.11 26.20
C ALA A 839 26.57 -10.39 25.24
N ASP A 840 26.20 -11.01 24.12
CA ASP A 840 25.23 -10.48 23.15
C ASP A 840 23.78 -10.48 23.67
N PHE A 841 23.57 -11.02 24.88
CA PHE A 841 22.30 -11.06 25.63
C PHE A 841 22.43 -10.40 27.02
N HIS A 842 23.52 -9.68 27.31
CA HIS A 842 23.86 -9.09 28.63
C HIS A 842 23.97 -10.11 29.77
N LEU A 843 24.23 -11.38 29.45
CA LEU A 843 24.33 -12.51 30.37
C LEU A 843 25.78 -12.99 30.58
N GLN A 844 26.79 -12.17 30.29
CA GLN A 844 28.21 -12.53 30.42
C GLN A 844 28.62 -12.97 31.84
N ASP A 845 27.89 -12.55 32.87
CA ASP A 845 28.13 -12.97 34.26
C ASP A 845 27.58 -14.38 34.56
N TYR A 846 26.65 -14.89 33.73
CA TYR A 846 25.84 -16.09 33.97
C TYR A 846 26.44 -17.33 33.28
N SER A 847 27.74 -17.54 33.47
CA SER A 847 28.54 -18.60 32.81
C SER A 847 27.93 -20.03 32.87
N TRP A 848 27.10 -20.32 33.87
CA TRP A 848 26.37 -21.59 33.98
C TRP A 848 25.39 -21.84 32.81
N LEU A 849 24.98 -20.80 32.06
CA LEU A 849 24.15 -20.89 30.86
C LEU A 849 24.90 -21.30 29.59
N GLU A 850 26.24 -21.21 29.54
CA GLU A 850 27.02 -21.53 28.32
C GLU A 850 26.75 -22.95 27.82
N SER A 851 26.54 -23.88 28.75
CA SER A 851 26.26 -25.30 28.46
C SER A 851 24.88 -25.61 27.86
N VAL A 852 23.97 -24.62 27.83
CA VAL A 852 22.60 -24.75 27.30
C VAL A 852 22.23 -23.68 26.26
N LEU A 853 23.16 -22.80 25.89
CA LEU A 853 22.95 -21.74 24.90
C LEU A 853 22.89 -22.30 23.47
N ASP A 854 21.74 -22.19 22.82
CA ASP A 854 21.64 -22.26 21.35
C ASP A 854 21.87 -20.86 20.77
N ALA A 855 23.13 -20.60 20.43
CA ALA A 855 23.56 -19.38 19.76
C ALA A 855 22.93 -19.19 18.38
N SER A 856 22.49 -20.24 17.70
CA SER A 856 21.83 -20.14 16.39
C SER A 856 20.37 -19.70 16.50
N ALA A 857 19.68 -20.17 17.55
CA ALA A 857 18.28 -19.84 17.83
C ALA A 857 18.07 -18.67 18.81
N SER A 858 19.13 -18.06 19.34
CA SER A 858 19.07 -17.02 20.39
C SER A 858 18.23 -17.43 21.61
N SER A 859 18.42 -18.67 22.06
CA SER A 859 17.62 -19.30 23.13
C SER A 859 18.47 -20.23 23.99
N ILE A 860 17.92 -20.68 25.11
CA ILE A 860 18.51 -21.71 25.97
C ILE A 860 17.63 -22.96 25.99
N VAL A 861 18.25 -24.13 25.94
CA VAL A 861 17.57 -25.43 25.87
C VAL A 861 17.79 -26.19 27.18
N LEU A 862 16.78 -26.18 28.05
CA LEU A 862 16.82 -26.83 29.36
C LEU A 862 16.34 -28.28 29.29
N PRO A 863 17.18 -29.28 29.64
CA PRO A 863 16.71 -30.65 29.82
C PRO A 863 16.10 -30.83 31.21
N THR A 864 14.80 -31.12 31.27
CA THR A 864 14.01 -31.27 32.50
C THR A 864 13.16 -32.54 32.44
N ASN A 865 13.52 -33.57 33.22
CA ASN A 865 12.77 -34.83 33.43
C ASN A 865 11.98 -35.31 32.20
N ASP A 866 12.69 -35.92 31.25
CA ASP A 866 12.19 -36.48 29.99
C ASP A 866 11.57 -35.47 28.99
N THR A 867 11.74 -34.16 29.22
CA THR A 867 11.38 -33.10 28.26
C THR A 867 12.50 -32.07 28.06
N THR A 868 12.49 -31.38 26.92
CA THR A 868 13.39 -30.26 26.60
C THR A 868 12.57 -28.97 26.48
N VAL A 869 12.88 -27.97 27.29
CA VAL A 869 12.21 -26.67 27.29
C VAL A 869 13.13 -25.62 26.65
N THR A 870 12.69 -24.99 25.58
CA THR A 870 13.42 -23.92 24.89
C THR A 870 12.88 -22.55 25.33
N LEU A 871 13.75 -21.69 25.86
CA LEU A 871 13.40 -20.34 26.33
C LEU A 871 14.21 -19.28 25.59
N LYS A 872 13.57 -18.25 25.06
CA LYS A 872 14.24 -17.16 24.32
C LYS A 872 15.11 -16.29 25.23
N LEU A 873 16.19 -15.74 24.70
CA LEU A 873 16.97 -14.68 25.35
C LEU A 873 16.67 -13.32 24.72
N SER A 874 16.58 -12.26 25.52
CA SER A 874 16.49 -10.88 25.01
C SER A 874 17.88 -10.29 24.78
N LYS A 875 17.99 -9.35 23.83
CA LYS A 875 19.21 -8.55 23.55
C LYS A 875 19.09 -7.11 24.06
N GLU A 876 18.00 -6.79 24.77
CA GLU A 876 17.72 -5.47 25.32
C GLU A 876 18.47 -5.27 26.64
N THR A 877 19.11 -4.10 26.80
CA THR A 877 19.95 -3.77 27.95
C THR A 877 19.16 -3.64 29.26
N GLU A 878 17.91 -3.19 29.17
CA GLU A 878 16.98 -3.04 30.29
C GLU A 878 15.71 -3.84 29.95
N ALA A 879 15.54 -5.00 30.58
CA ALA A 879 14.39 -5.87 30.31
C ALA A 879 13.13 -5.28 30.97
N PRO A 880 12.07 -4.95 30.20
CA PRO A 880 10.92 -4.23 30.75
C PRO A 880 10.14 -5.07 31.78
N LYS A 881 9.52 -4.37 32.74
CA LYS A 881 8.44 -4.94 33.57
C LYS A 881 7.26 -5.25 32.64
N GLU A 882 6.69 -6.46 32.72
CA GLU A 882 5.57 -6.81 31.84
C GLU A 882 4.35 -5.91 32.10
N ALA A 883 3.58 -5.58 31.07
CA ALA A 883 2.39 -4.74 31.19
C ALA A 883 1.29 -5.35 32.08
N SER A 884 1.37 -6.66 32.33
CA SER A 884 0.54 -7.43 33.26
C SER A 884 1.12 -7.57 34.68
N GLY A 885 2.36 -7.13 34.91
CA GLY A 885 3.13 -7.38 36.13
C GLY A 885 3.83 -8.75 36.14
N ASP A 886 4.83 -8.89 37.00
CA ASP A 886 5.60 -10.13 37.19
C ASP A 886 4.75 -11.19 37.93
N ALA A 887 4.65 -12.42 37.39
CA ALA A 887 3.75 -13.45 37.92
C ALA A 887 4.29 -14.16 39.19
N GLU A 888 3.43 -14.49 40.16
CA GLU A 888 3.83 -15.26 41.35
C GLU A 888 4.33 -16.68 41.02
N CYS A 889 5.37 -17.12 41.73
CA CYS A 889 5.98 -18.44 41.58
C CYS A 889 6.39 -19.03 42.94
N SER A 890 6.32 -20.36 43.07
CA SER A 890 6.36 -21.06 44.37
C SER A 890 7.76 -21.49 44.85
N ASN A 891 8.74 -21.56 43.95
CA ASN A 891 10.09 -22.07 44.22
C ASN A 891 11.15 -21.05 43.77
N ALA A 892 11.41 -20.03 44.59
CA ALA A 892 12.50 -19.10 44.35
C ALA A 892 13.87 -19.74 44.57
N VAL A 893 14.92 -19.14 43.99
CA VAL A 893 16.33 -19.59 44.05
C VAL A 893 16.84 -19.90 45.48
N GLU A 894 16.49 -19.05 46.45
CA GLU A 894 16.86 -19.23 47.87
C GLU A 894 15.75 -19.93 48.69
N GLY A 895 14.78 -20.54 48.00
CA GLY A 895 13.58 -21.16 48.57
C GLY A 895 12.43 -20.18 48.84
N GLY A 896 11.22 -20.72 49.01
CA GLY A 896 10.01 -19.94 49.27
C GLY A 896 9.40 -19.29 48.01
N ALA A 897 8.32 -18.53 48.21
CA ALA A 897 7.63 -17.85 47.11
C ALA A 897 8.38 -16.61 46.61
N GLY A 898 8.17 -16.28 45.33
CA GLY A 898 8.77 -15.15 44.64
C GLY A 898 7.94 -14.69 43.44
N LEU A 899 8.52 -13.85 42.60
CA LEU A 899 7.97 -13.45 41.31
C LEU A 899 8.85 -13.96 40.16
N CYS A 900 8.23 -14.32 39.05
CA CYS A 900 8.88 -14.67 37.81
C CYS A 900 9.39 -13.39 37.12
N VAL A 901 10.71 -13.24 37.04
CA VAL A 901 11.37 -12.06 36.43
C VAL A 901 12.44 -12.51 35.43
N TYR A 902 12.90 -11.60 34.57
CA TYR A 902 14.05 -11.85 33.70
C TYR A 902 15.31 -12.21 34.50
N LEU A 903 16.18 -13.06 33.94
CA LEU A 903 17.45 -13.48 34.54
C LEU A 903 18.31 -12.30 35.05
N THR A 904 18.32 -11.19 34.30
CA THR A 904 19.03 -9.94 34.62
C THR A 904 18.42 -9.15 35.77
N ARG A 905 17.13 -9.35 36.09
CA ARG A 905 16.38 -8.64 37.13
C ARG A 905 16.43 -9.32 38.51
N CYS A 906 17.12 -10.46 38.65
CA CYS A 906 17.28 -11.15 39.93
C CYS A 906 18.76 -11.23 40.33
N ASP A 907 19.12 -10.52 41.41
CA ASP A 907 20.49 -10.41 41.93
C ASP A 907 21.11 -11.79 42.25
N GLY A 908 20.35 -12.66 42.91
CA GLY A 908 20.80 -13.99 43.35
C GLY A 908 20.96 -15.05 42.25
N VAL A 909 20.87 -14.71 40.96
CA VAL A 909 20.86 -15.68 39.84
C VAL A 909 22.18 -15.77 39.08
N LYS A 910 23.13 -14.86 39.34
CA LYS A 910 24.47 -14.92 38.75
C LYS A 910 25.25 -16.15 39.26
N ASP A 911 25.18 -16.42 40.56
CA ASP A 911 25.98 -17.44 41.26
C ASP A 911 25.34 -18.85 41.36
N ILE A 912 24.25 -19.13 40.63
CA ILE A 912 23.55 -20.42 40.70
C ILE A 912 24.17 -21.49 39.79
N THR A 913 23.75 -22.74 39.97
CA THR A 913 24.04 -23.82 39.01
C THR A 913 22.85 -24.08 38.10
N LEU A 914 23.11 -24.66 36.93
CA LEU A 914 22.08 -25.07 35.98
C LEU A 914 21.02 -26.02 36.61
N ASP A 915 21.40 -26.86 37.58
CA ASP A 915 20.46 -27.77 38.26
C ASP A 915 19.57 -27.05 39.29
N VAL A 916 20.03 -25.93 39.86
CA VAL A 916 19.16 -25.01 40.62
C VAL A 916 18.22 -24.29 39.64
N TYR A 917 18.71 -23.84 38.48
CA TYR A 917 17.85 -23.19 37.49
C TYR A 917 16.76 -24.14 36.96
N LYS A 918 17.04 -25.41 36.68
CA LYS A 918 16.04 -26.42 36.28
C LYS A 918 14.87 -26.59 37.27
N THR A 919 15.03 -26.19 38.52
CA THR A 919 13.96 -26.27 39.54
C THR A 919 13.34 -24.91 39.90
N THR A 920 13.88 -23.80 39.37
CA THR A 920 13.51 -22.42 39.71
C THR A 920 13.28 -21.51 38.49
N TYR A 921 13.46 -22.00 37.26
CA TYR A 921 13.10 -21.29 36.03
C TYR A 921 11.59 -21.04 35.94
N CYS A 922 11.23 -20.05 35.14
CA CYS A 922 9.85 -19.79 34.75
C CYS A 922 9.83 -19.21 33.33
N THR A 923 8.66 -19.22 32.70
CA THR A 923 8.48 -18.72 31.33
C THR A 923 7.76 -17.40 31.35
N LEU A 924 8.41 -16.35 30.85
CA LEU A 924 7.83 -15.02 30.68
C LEU A 924 6.98 -14.94 29.41
N SER A 925 6.28 -13.83 29.21
CA SER A 925 5.47 -13.59 28.00
C SER A 925 6.29 -13.83 26.72
N GLN A 926 5.60 -14.29 25.67
CA GLN A 926 6.21 -14.72 24.39
C GLN A 926 7.29 -15.82 24.47
N GLY A 927 7.55 -16.42 25.63
CA GLY A 927 8.48 -17.54 25.82
C GLY A 927 9.91 -17.15 26.21
N PHE A 928 10.12 -15.99 26.84
CA PHE A 928 11.45 -15.58 27.32
C PHE A 928 11.89 -16.31 28.61
N ALA A 929 13.21 -16.43 28.78
CA ALA A 929 13.86 -17.07 29.93
C ALA A 929 13.69 -16.24 31.21
N GLY A 930 12.77 -16.67 32.06
CA GLY A 930 12.57 -16.12 33.40
C GLY A 930 13.17 -16.99 34.50
N VAL A 931 13.19 -16.44 35.71
CA VAL A 931 13.61 -17.09 36.94
C VAL A 931 12.73 -16.65 38.11
N CYS A 932 12.42 -17.59 39.01
CA CYS A 932 11.65 -17.31 40.21
C CYS A 932 12.56 -16.64 41.26
N CYS A 933 12.30 -15.36 41.52
CA CYS A 933 13.12 -14.52 42.38
C CYS A 933 12.36 -14.09 43.63
N GLN A 934 12.97 -14.20 44.82
CA GLN A 934 12.37 -13.62 46.03
C GLN A 934 12.22 -12.11 45.85
N GLN A 935 11.09 -11.54 46.28
CA GLN A 935 10.78 -10.12 46.03
C GLN A 935 11.73 -9.11 46.70
N LYS A 936 12.62 -9.56 47.59
CA LYS A 936 13.73 -8.79 48.20
C LYS A 936 15.06 -8.87 47.43
N LYS A 937 15.12 -9.70 46.38
CA LYS A 937 16.29 -9.95 45.49
C LYS A 937 16.02 -9.56 44.03
N ILE A 938 14.80 -9.11 43.72
CA ILE A 938 14.49 -8.44 42.45
C ILE A 938 15.12 -7.04 42.52
N ASP A 939 15.79 -6.60 41.46
CA ASP A 939 16.43 -5.28 41.47
C ASP A 939 15.40 -4.16 41.65
N LEU A 940 15.65 -3.30 42.64
CA LEU A 940 14.82 -2.15 43.00
C LEU A 940 15.28 -0.85 42.32
N LYS A 941 16.32 -0.89 41.46
CA LYS A 941 16.82 0.25 40.68
C LYS A 941 16.12 0.46 39.33
N HIS A 942 14.80 0.30 39.28
CA HIS A 942 13.92 0.85 38.23
C HIS A 942 12.53 1.11 38.81
#